data_AF-A0A7L3MME9-F1
#
_entry.id   AF-A0A7L3MME9-F1
#
_cell.length_a   1.000
_cell.length_b   1.000
_cell.length_c   1.000
_cell.angle_alpha   90.00
_cell.angle_beta   90.00
_cell.angle_gamma   90.00
#
_symmetry.space_group_name_H-M   'P 1'
#
loop_
_entity.id
_entity.type
_entity.pdbx_description
1 polymer ?
#
loop_
_entity_poly.entity_id
_entity_poly.type
_entity_poly.pdbx_seq_one_letter_code
_entity_poly.pdbx_strand_id
1 'polypeptide(L)'
;QRWFTKLPPVLTFELSRFEFNQSLGQPEKIHTKLEFPQTIYMDRYLYCNKDLIQMKREKMKRLKEKMVTLQQKLERYMEYGSGPARFPLPDMLQYVLEFIATKPAVAVSSAQSSQTTLLHSQAKPHVLDVLSQPNSIQERTDTRTEDEAFFVANSSLQQNSSMELQPALSPAEPSERPAPHVVSEEELSLVQTCLQRWRNEIQQDVQDLKESIAGISLSIEQMYCDPLLQQVPYRLHAVLVHEGQANAGHYWAFIYDQPRRRWLKYNDILVTESSWEELERESFGGLRNASAYCLMYISDQVSRVGADEDEGPEAKQFQKEVEALSPELKHYIQEDNWRLEQEAEEWDEEQSCKIPQMEPSPTSELQDLSSESGPEQSLVCEQSVRSLSSEHARIAKEQTAKAIANTADAYEKNGVEAALCEAFHEEYSRLYLLSKETPTPQNDARLQHVLIYFLQNNAPQQVVERTLLEQFADKNLSYDERRSISIMKVARAKLSEIGPDDVDMEEYKRWHEDYSLFRKVSIYLLTGLELYQNRKYQESLTYLVYAYQSNTKLLLKGTNRGVSESLIALYRRKCLLKLNEVAASLFVSCEEAHVSEGVSILNELIIPCMHLMNNFEISKEDLDAIEVMRNRWCSYLGREDMD
;
A
#
# COMPACT_ATOMS: atom_id res chain seq x y z
N GLN A 1 5.86 18.72 -36.39
CA GLN A 1 6.23 17.34 -35.99
C GLN A 1 7.71 17.33 -35.63
N ARG A 2 8.13 16.61 -34.59
CA ARG A 2 9.54 16.40 -34.21
C ARG A 2 10.01 15.03 -34.73
N TRP A 3 11.32 14.87 -34.95
CA TRP A 3 11.98 13.63 -35.41
C TRP A 3 13.35 13.52 -34.76
N PHE A 4 13.82 12.30 -34.46
CA PHE A 4 15.17 12.08 -33.94
C PHE A 4 16.19 12.02 -35.08
N THR A 5 17.30 12.76 -34.95
CA THR A 5 18.44 12.73 -35.90
C THR A 5 19.55 11.81 -35.46
N LYS A 6 19.74 11.65 -34.14
CA LYS A 6 20.62 10.69 -33.47
C LYS A 6 19.93 10.23 -32.19
N LEU A 7 20.20 9.00 -31.76
CA LEU A 7 19.74 8.45 -30.48
C LEU A 7 20.94 8.21 -29.54
N PRO A 8 20.78 8.36 -28.21
CA PRO A 8 21.76 7.94 -27.22
C PRO A 8 21.75 6.40 -27.06
N PRO A 9 22.87 5.76 -26.66
CA PRO A 9 22.92 4.31 -26.44
C PRO A 9 22.00 3.82 -25.31
N VAL A 10 21.77 4.68 -24.31
CA VAL A 10 20.75 4.53 -23.27
C VAL A 10 19.70 5.60 -23.49
N LEU A 11 18.44 5.19 -23.66
CA LEU A 11 17.30 6.06 -23.97
C LEU A 11 16.32 6.01 -22.80
N THR A 12 16.14 7.16 -22.13
CA THR A 12 15.21 7.33 -21.02
C THR A 12 13.91 7.96 -21.48
N PHE A 13 12.78 7.41 -21.02
CA PHE A 13 11.44 7.99 -21.20
C PHE A 13 10.85 8.31 -19.83
N GLU A 14 10.65 9.59 -19.57
CA GLU A 14 9.87 10.07 -18.41
C GLU A 14 8.38 9.98 -18.74
N LEU A 15 7.62 9.33 -17.85
CA LEU A 15 6.18 9.18 -17.92
C LEU A 15 5.58 10.13 -16.88
N SER A 16 5.18 11.33 -17.32
CA SER A 16 4.50 12.30 -16.44
C SER A 16 3.14 11.73 -16.01
N ARG A 17 3.12 11.14 -14.82
CA ARG A 17 1.96 10.48 -14.17
C ARG A 17 1.20 11.44 -13.25
N PHE A 18 1.48 12.74 -13.27
CA PHE A 18 0.81 13.73 -12.43
C PHE A 18 0.25 14.89 -13.26
N GLU A 19 -0.99 15.27 -12.97
CA GLU A 19 -1.67 16.42 -13.57
C GLU A 19 -2.37 17.23 -12.47
N PHE A 20 -2.46 18.54 -12.62
CA PHE A 20 -3.05 19.41 -11.60
C PHE A 20 -4.58 19.36 -11.69
N ASN A 21 -5.23 18.70 -10.73
CA ASN A 21 -6.68 18.65 -10.66
C ASN A 21 -7.20 20.00 -10.13
N GLN A 22 -7.94 20.71 -10.96
CA GLN A 22 -8.46 22.05 -10.64
C GLN A 22 -9.60 22.06 -9.62
N SER A 23 -10.37 20.97 -9.45
CA SER A 23 -11.41 20.90 -8.42
C SER A 23 -10.90 20.40 -7.06
N LEU A 24 -9.77 19.68 -7.03
CA LEU A 24 -9.08 19.27 -5.80
C LEU A 24 -7.96 20.23 -5.37
N GLY A 25 -7.55 21.18 -6.23
CA GLY A 25 -6.48 22.14 -5.95
C GLY A 25 -5.08 21.52 -5.81
N GLN A 26 -4.90 20.26 -6.20
CA GLN A 26 -3.70 19.46 -5.92
C GLN A 26 -3.27 18.61 -7.14
N PRO A 27 -1.99 18.22 -7.24
CA PRO A 27 -1.51 17.28 -8.27
C PRO A 27 -2.04 15.86 -8.02
N GLU A 28 -2.94 15.40 -8.90
CA GLU A 28 -3.50 14.06 -8.88
C GLU A 28 -2.69 13.11 -9.78
N LYS A 29 -2.71 11.82 -9.45
CA LYS A 29 -1.97 10.78 -10.18
C LYS A 29 -2.81 10.17 -11.30
N ILE A 30 -2.27 10.12 -12.51
CA ILE A 30 -2.90 9.49 -13.68
C ILE A 30 -2.72 7.97 -13.58
N HIS A 31 -3.73 7.30 -13.02
CA HIS A 31 -3.79 5.84 -12.87
C HIS A 31 -4.11 5.08 -14.19
N THR A 32 -4.30 5.77 -15.32
CA THR A 32 -4.57 5.12 -16.63
C THR A 32 -3.52 4.07 -16.98
N LYS A 33 -3.96 2.87 -17.40
CA LYS A 33 -3.06 1.81 -17.87
C LYS A 33 -2.27 2.29 -19.10
N LEU A 34 -0.94 2.27 -19.00
CA LEU A 34 -0.03 2.58 -20.10
C LEU A 34 0.92 1.41 -20.30
N GLU A 35 0.74 0.70 -21.42
CA GLU A 35 1.54 -0.47 -21.79
C GLU A 35 2.82 -0.03 -22.53
N PHE A 36 3.92 -0.73 -22.28
CA PHE A 36 5.21 -0.50 -22.96
C PHE A 36 5.93 -1.83 -23.21
N PRO A 37 6.58 -2.01 -24.38
CA PRO A 37 7.13 -3.31 -24.78
C PRO A 37 8.54 -3.57 -24.23
N GLN A 38 8.90 -4.84 -24.03
CA GLN A 38 10.29 -5.25 -23.73
C GLN A 38 11.30 -4.84 -24.81
N THR A 39 10.86 -4.56 -26.04
CA THR A 39 11.70 -4.05 -27.13
C THR A 39 10.94 -3.03 -27.96
N ILE A 40 11.52 -1.84 -28.12
CA ILE A 40 10.98 -0.76 -28.94
C ILE A 40 11.85 -0.56 -30.18
N TYR A 41 11.21 -0.52 -31.36
CA TYR A 41 11.87 -0.21 -32.62
C TYR A 41 11.75 1.30 -32.91
N MET A 42 12.89 1.99 -32.89
CA MET A 42 12.93 3.45 -32.94
C MET A 42 12.85 4.02 -34.37
N ASP A 43 12.94 3.15 -35.38
CA ASP A 43 12.88 3.42 -36.82
C ASP A 43 11.78 4.39 -37.22
N ARG A 44 10.57 4.23 -36.65
CA ARG A 44 9.37 5.04 -36.93
C ARG A 44 9.41 6.47 -36.38
N TYR A 45 10.46 6.83 -35.64
CA TYR A 45 10.69 8.15 -35.06
C TYR A 45 11.97 8.83 -35.57
N LEU A 46 12.81 8.12 -36.32
CA LEU A 46 14.04 8.64 -36.93
C LEU A 46 13.74 9.48 -38.18
N TYR A 47 14.56 10.51 -38.39
CA TYR A 47 14.44 11.44 -39.52
C TYR A 47 14.62 10.78 -40.89
N CYS A 48 15.47 9.75 -40.99
CA CYS A 48 15.70 9.01 -42.25
C CYS A 48 14.41 8.36 -42.82
N ASN A 49 13.50 7.92 -41.95
CA ASN A 49 12.25 7.26 -42.33
C ASN A 49 11.06 8.23 -42.43
N LYS A 50 11.30 9.55 -42.33
CA LYS A 50 10.27 10.61 -42.26
C LYS A 50 9.16 10.43 -43.30
N ASP A 51 9.51 10.29 -44.57
CA ASP A 51 8.54 10.34 -45.67
C ASP A 51 7.71 9.04 -45.78
N LEU A 52 8.35 7.88 -45.55
CA LEU A 52 7.67 6.59 -45.39
C LEU A 52 6.66 6.62 -44.23
N ILE A 53 7.04 7.21 -43.09
CA ILE A 53 6.17 7.33 -41.92
C ILE A 53 5.07 8.38 -42.14
N GLN A 54 5.31 9.46 -42.88
CA GLN A 54 4.25 10.42 -43.26
C GLN A 54 3.20 9.73 -44.15
N MET A 55 3.61 8.96 -45.16
CA MET A 55 2.71 8.14 -45.97
C MET A 55 1.91 7.11 -45.14
N LYS A 56 2.56 6.38 -44.22
CA LYS A 56 1.88 5.45 -43.30
C LYS A 56 0.89 6.15 -42.37
N ARG A 57 1.22 7.35 -41.85
CA ARG A 57 0.32 8.18 -41.03
C ARG A 57 -0.91 8.65 -41.81
N GLU A 58 -0.75 9.04 -43.08
CA GLU A 58 -1.90 9.37 -43.93
C GLU A 58 -2.79 8.16 -44.20
N LYS A 59 -2.21 7.00 -44.54
CA LYS A 59 -2.98 5.75 -44.71
C LYS A 59 -3.75 5.40 -43.44
N MET A 60 -3.10 5.49 -42.27
CA MET A 60 -3.74 5.27 -40.97
C MET A 60 -4.88 6.26 -40.69
N LYS A 61 -4.72 7.55 -41.04
CA LYS A 61 -5.80 8.54 -40.90
C LYS A 61 -7.04 8.12 -41.72
N ARG A 62 -6.86 7.81 -43.01
CA ARG A 62 -7.95 7.40 -43.91
C ARG A 62 -8.63 6.10 -43.44
N LEU A 63 -7.87 5.16 -42.86
CA LEU A 63 -8.42 3.95 -42.26
C LEU A 63 -9.25 4.23 -41.00
N LYS A 64 -8.79 5.13 -40.12
CA LYS A 64 -9.57 5.55 -38.93
C LYS A 64 -10.87 6.28 -39.32
N GLU A 65 -10.82 7.16 -40.31
CA GLU A 65 -12.02 7.83 -40.86
C GLU A 65 -13.02 6.81 -41.43
N LYS A 66 -12.55 5.79 -42.15
CA LYS A 66 -13.40 4.68 -42.62
C LYS A 66 -13.95 3.85 -41.45
N MET A 67 -13.16 3.54 -40.43
CA MET A 67 -13.59 2.79 -39.25
C MET A 67 -14.75 3.49 -38.52
N VAL A 68 -14.61 4.78 -38.21
CA VAL A 68 -15.69 5.57 -37.56
C VAL A 68 -16.96 5.57 -38.42
N THR A 69 -16.82 5.69 -39.74
CA THR A 69 -17.96 5.64 -40.68
C THR A 69 -18.68 4.28 -40.66
N LEU A 70 -17.97 3.18 -40.40
CA LEU A 70 -18.56 1.83 -40.29
C LEU A 70 -19.15 1.58 -38.89
N GLN A 71 -18.50 2.07 -37.84
CA GLN A 71 -19.02 2.02 -36.46
C GLN A 71 -20.37 2.75 -36.37
N GLN A 72 -20.46 3.98 -36.90
CA GLN A 72 -21.71 4.75 -37.01
C GLN A 72 -22.78 4.13 -37.92
N LYS A 73 -22.43 3.14 -38.74
CA LYS A 73 -23.41 2.32 -39.48
C LYS A 73 -23.89 1.16 -38.64
N LEU A 74 -22.98 0.42 -38.02
CA LEU A 74 -23.29 -0.70 -37.12
C LEU A 74 -24.17 -0.26 -35.95
N GLU A 75 -23.84 0.88 -35.34
CA GLU A 75 -24.58 1.55 -34.26
C GLU A 75 -26.06 1.77 -34.62
N ARG A 76 -26.39 2.14 -35.87
CA ARG A 76 -27.79 2.32 -36.31
C ARG A 76 -28.60 1.03 -36.33
N TYR A 77 -27.95 -0.13 -36.44
CA TYR A 77 -28.61 -1.44 -36.38
C TYR A 77 -28.68 -1.97 -34.94
N MET A 78 -27.77 -1.56 -34.05
CA MET A 78 -27.72 -1.98 -32.63
C MET A 78 -28.55 -1.07 -31.71
N GLU A 79 -28.66 0.22 -32.03
CA GLU A 79 -29.45 1.23 -31.29
C GLU A 79 -30.63 1.75 -32.13
N TYR A 80 -31.36 0.82 -32.74
CA TYR A 80 -32.50 1.15 -33.60
C TYR A 80 -33.71 1.64 -32.78
N GLY A 81 -34.45 2.59 -33.35
CA GLY A 81 -35.65 3.18 -32.76
C GLY A 81 -35.71 4.70 -32.97
N SER A 82 -36.80 5.31 -32.49
CA SER A 82 -36.99 6.78 -32.48
C SER A 82 -37.16 7.36 -31.08
N GLY A 83 -37.44 6.53 -30.07
CA GLY A 83 -37.60 6.93 -28.68
C GLY A 83 -36.27 7.07 -27.92
N PRO A 84 -36.33 7.31 -26.59
CA PRO A 84 -35.15 7.35 -25.73
C PRO A 84 -34.57 5.94 -25.46
N ALA A 85 -35.42 4.91 -25.40
CA ALA A 85 -34.99 3.52 -25.37
C ALA A 85 -34.69 3.03 -26.80
N ARG A 86 -33.58 2.30 -26.97
CA ARG A 86 -33.09 1.76 -28.24
C ARG A 86 -32.75 0.29 -28.09
N PHE A 87 -32.90 -0.47 -29.18
CA PHE A 87 -32.72 -1.92 -29.18
C PHE A 87 -32.10 -2.40 -30.50
N PRO A 88 -31.46 -3.58 -30.52
CA PRO A 88 -30.95 -4.16 -31.76
C PRO A 88 -32.09 -4.53 -32.72
N LEU A 89 -31.99 -4.09 -33.97
CA LEU A 89 -32.96 -4.40 -35.01
C LEU A 89 -33.10 -5.93 -35.29
N PRO A 90 -32.03 -6.75 -35.30
CA PRO A 90 -32.16 -8.20 -35.44
C PRO A 90 -33.02 -8.88 -34.36
N ASP A 91 -33.05 -8.29 -33.16
CA ASP A 91 -33.73 -8.84 -31.99
C ASP A 91 -35.17 -8.34 -31.91
N MET A 92 -35.42 -7.05 -32.24
CA MET A 92 -36.80 -6.58 -32.47
C MET A 92 -37.50 -7.35 -33.60
N LEU A 93 -36.81 -7.65 -34.71
CA LEU A 93 -37.35 -8.50 -35.77
C LEU A 93 -37.63 -9.93 -35.27
N GLN A 94 -36.82 -10.46 -34.34
CA GLN A 94 -37.08 -11.75 -33.70
C GLN A 94 -38.31 -11.70 -32.79
N TYR A 95 -38.43 -10.72 -31.90
CA TYR A 95 -39.55 -10.62 -30.96
C TYR A 95 -40.89 -10.38 -31.69
N VAL A 96 -40.89 -9.65 -32.82
CA VAL A 96 -42.09 -9.51 -33.67
C VAL A 96 -42.42 -10.82 -34.38
N LEU A 97 -41.41 -11.59 -34.85
CA LEU A 97 -41.62 -12.93 -35.41
C LEU A 97 -42.16 -13.92 -34.36
N GLU A 98 -41.66 -13.87 -33.13
CA GLU A 98 -42.14 -14.70 -32.01
C GLU A 98 -43.58 -14.34 -31.64
N PHE A 99 -43.91 -13.05 -31.54
CA PHE A 99 -45.29 -12.57 -31.33
C PHE A 99 -46.23 -13.04 -32.45
N ILE A 100 -45.83 -12.95 -33.72
CA ILE A 100 -46.65 -13.41 -34.86
C ILE A 100 -46.82 -14.94 -34.84
N ALA A 101 -45.86 -15.68 -34.29
CA ALA A 101 -45.94 -17.14 -34.14
C ALA A 101 -46.77 -17.60 -32.92
N THR A 102 -47.16 -16.72 -31.99
CA THR A 102 -48.06 -17.12 -30.90
C THR A 102 -49.50 -17.26 -31.41
N LYS A 103 -50.16 -18.36 -31.03
CA LYS A 103 -51.57 -18.56 -31.33
C LYS A 103 -52.43 -17.86 -30.26
N PRO A 104 -53.45 -17.06 -30.64
CA PRO A 104 -54.36 -16.46 -29.67
C PRO A 104 -55.15 -17.53 -28.91
N ALA A 105 -55.35 -17.31 -27.62
CA ALA A 105 -56.19 -18.16 -26.80
C ALA A 105 -57.67 -18.08 -27.25
N VAL A 106 -58.34 -19.22 -27.38
CA VAL A 106 -59.73 -19.27 -27.86
C VAL A 106 -60.68 -18.87 -26.74
N ALA A 107 -61.07 -17.59 -26.72
CA ALA A 107 -62.11 -17.08 -25.84
C ALA A 107 -63.49 -17.64 -26.26
N VAL A 108 -64.02 -18.59 -25.51
CA VAL A 108 -65.36 -19.16 -25.74
C VAL A 108 -66.42 -18.18 -25.25
N SER A 109 -66.96 -17.37 -26.16
CA SER A 109 -68.11 -16.51 -25.86
C SER A 109 -69.42 -17.29 -25.97
N SER A 110 -70.22 -17.32 -24.89
CA SER A 110 -71.63 -17.71 -24.93
C SER A 110 -72.51 -16.47 -24.77
N ALA A 111 -73.05 -15.97 -25.89
CA ALA A 111 -73.95 -14.83 -25.88
C ALA A 111 -75.36 -15.23 -25.43
N GLN A 112 -75.94 -14.48 -24.50
CA GLN A 112 -77.39 -14.34 -24.36
C GLN A 112 -77.74 -12.85 -24.31
N SER A 113 -78.89 -12.50 -24.87
CA SER A 113 -79.29 -11.12 -25.13
C SER A 113 -80.50 -10.71 -24.30
N SER A 114 -80.68 -9.39 -24.17
CA SER A 114 -81.95 -8.73 -23.86
C SER A 114 -82.50 -8.91 -22.43
N GLN A 115 -82.43 -7.85 -21.62
CA GLN A 115 -83.60 -6.99 -21.41
C GLN A 115 -83.28 -5.70 -20.62
N THR A 116 -84.12 -4.68 -20.83
CA THR A 116 -84.14 -3.41 -20.09
C THR A 116 -84.83 -3.55 -18.72
N THR A 117 -84.40 -2.78 -17.70
CA THR A 117 -85.24 -1.97 -16.77
C THR A 117 -84.32 -1.18 -15.81
N LEU A 118 -84.82 -0.08 -15.22
CA LEU A 118 -84.12 0.78 -14.25
C LEU A 118 -84.23 0.23 -12.80
N LEU A 119 -83.33 0.65 -11.89
CA LEU A 119 -83.64 1.47 -10.69
C LEU A 119 -82.49 1.47 -9.65
N HIS A 120 -82.49 2.49 -8.78
CA HIS A 120 -81.87 2.66 -7.44
C HIS A 120 -80.65 1.79 -7.01
N SER A 121 -79.48 2.33 -6.63
CA SER A 121 -79.11 3.38 -5.63
C SER A 121 -79.14 2.93 -4.16
N GLN A 122 -78.22 3.48 -3.33
CA GLN A 122 -77.96 3.20 -1.89
C GLN A 122 -77.07 1.95 -1.64
N ALA A 123 -76.09 1.95 -0.72
CA ALA A 123 -75.51 3.04 0.08
C ALA A 123 -74.03 2.80 0.48
N LYS A 124 -73.30 3.89 0.74
CA LYS A 124 -72.12 3.99 1.63
C LYS A 124 -72.62 4.41 3.04
N PRO A 125 -71.88 4.28 4.18
CA PRO A 125 -70.51 4.82 4.31
C PRO A 125 -69.54 4.25 5.39
N HIS A 126 -68.31 4.82 5.40
CA HIS A 126 -67.31 4.87 6.51
C HIS A 126 -66.77 3.53 7.09
N VAL A 127 -65.65 3.48 7.82
CA VAL A 127 -64.70 4.49 8.37
C VAL A 127 -63.28 4.09 7.85
N LEU A 128 -62.50 4.92 7.16
CA LEU A 128 -61.59 5.97 7.64
C LEU A 128 -60.51 5.50 8.65
N ASP A 129 -59.23 5.66 8.26
CA ASP A 129 -58.06 6.10 9.07
C ASP A 129 -56.74 5.38 8.68
N VAL A 130 -55.52 5.89 8.95
CA VAL A 130 -54.94 7.25 8.75
C VAL A 130 -53.41 7.18 9.02
N LEU A 131 -52.62 8.12 8.45
CA LEU A 131 -51.13 8.23 8.50
C LEU A 131 -50.33 7.12 7.77
N SER A 132 -49.03 7.27 7.46
CA SER A 132 -48.29 8.31 6.71
C SER A 132 -46.77 8.13 6.93
N GLN A 133 -46.09 7.54 5.95
CA GLN A 133 -44.68 7.83 5.59
C GLN A 133 -43.54 7.45 6.59
N PRO A 134 -42.24 7.60 6.27
CA PRO A 134 -41.29 6.50 6.43
C PRO A 134 -40.08 6.78 7.35
N ASN A 135 -39.29 5.74 7.63
CA ASN A 135 -37.81 5.72 7.60
C ASN A 135 -37.24 4.45 8.26
N SER A 136 -36.22 3.83 7.64
CA SER A 136 -34.98 3.42 8.34
C SER A 136 -33.92 2.89 7.36
N ILE A 137 -32.66 3.20 7.65
CA ILE A 137 -31.46 2.53 7.13
C ILE A 137 -30.97 1.61 8.25
N GLN A 138 -30.40 0.44 7.93
CA GLN A 138 -29.45 -0.21 8.85
C GLN A 138 -28.36 -0.99 8.10
N GLU A 139 -27.13 -0.82 8.58
CA GLU A 139 -25.90 -1.44 8.07
C GLU A 139 -25.53 -2.72 8.85
N ARG A 140 -24.66 -3.55 8.24
CA ARG A 140 -23.51 -4.32 8.80
C ARG A 140 -23.09 -5.38 7.74
N THR A 141 -21.81 -5.56 7.32
CA THR A 141 -20.61 -6.12 7.99
C THR A 141 -20.86 -7.48 8.68
N ASP A 142 -20.11 -8.58 8.44
CA ASP A 142 -18.92 -8.90 7.61
C ASP A 142 -19.19 -10.25 6.84
N THR A 143 -18.32 -11.05 6.18
CA THR A 143 -16.85 -11.30 6.22
C THR A 143 -16.28 -11.80 4.87
N ARG A 144 -14.96 -12.12 4.86
CA ARG A 144 -14.25 -13.12 4.02
C ARG A 144 -15.04 -14.45 3.85
N THR A 145 -14.79 -15.27 2.82
CA THR A 145 -13.48 -15.89 2.42
C THR A 145 -13.38 -16.19 0.92
N GLU A 146 -12.15 -16.41 0.42
CA GLU A 146 -11.83 -16.89 -0.94
C GLU A 146 -12.29 -18.34 -1.22
N ASP A 147 -12.55 -18.70 -2.49
CA ASP A 147 -11.71 -19.64 -3.26
C ASP A 147 -12.24 -19.96 -4.67
N GLU A 148 -11.32 -19.99 -5.65
CA GLU A 148 -11.46 -20.79 -6.89
C GLU A 148 -11.09 -22.26 -6.52
N ALA A 149 -11.55 -23.33 -7.17
CA ALA A 149 -11.25 -23.67 -8.56
C ALA A 149 -11.81 -25.08 -8.91
N PHE A 150 -12.08 -25.32 -10.20
CA PHE A 150 -11.95 -26.61 -10.92
C PHE A 150 -12.35 -27.95 -10.24
N PHE A 151 -13.23 -28.71 -10.90
CA PHE A 151 -12.78 -29.92 -11.63
C PHE A 151 -13.79 -30.40 -12.69
N VAL A 152 -13.28 -31.10 -13.70
CA VAL A 152 -14.05 -31.72 -14.79
C VAL A 152 -13.67 -33.19 -14.89
N ALA A 153 -14.65 -34.11 -14.98
CA ALA A 153 -14.64 -35.31 -15.83
C ALA A 153 -15.65 -36.40 -15.39
N ASN A 154 -16.52 -36.74 -16.33
CA ASN A 154 -17.33 -37.95 -16.47
C ASN A 154 -16.70 -39.26 -15.97
N SER A 155 -17.53 -40.18 -15.44
CA SER A 155 -17.80 -41.55 -15.98
C SER A 155 -18.15 -42.58 -14.87
N SER A 156 -18.79 -43.74 -15.13
CA SER A 156 -20.00 -44.06 -15.92
C SER A 156 -20.34 -45.57 -15.76
N LEU A 157 -21.56 -45.94 -15.36
CA LEU A 157 -22.12 -47.30 -15.49
C LEU A 157 -23.63 -47.15 -15.82
N GLN A 158 -24.13 -47.57 -16.99
CA GLN A 158 -24.58 -48.94 -17.36
C GLN A 158 -25.81 -49.41 -16.53
N GLN A 159 -26.94 -49.88 -17.09
CA GLN A 159 -27.30 -50.24 -18.49
C GLN A 159 -28.85 -50.22 -18.76
N ASN A 160 -29.24 -49.74 -19.96
CA ASN A 160 -30.37 -50.12 -20.85
C ASN A 160 -31.82 -50.50 -20.38
N SER A 161 -32.78 -49.66 -20.81
CA SER A 161 -34.14 -50.01 -21.33
C SER A 161 -35.23 -50.43 -20.31
N SER A 162 -36.57 -50.28 -20.54
CA SER A 162 -37.36 -49.89 -21.73
C SER A 162 -38.70 -49.18 -21.37
N MET A 163 -39.26 -48.45 -22.35
CA MET A 163 -40.65 -47.97 -22.49
C MET A 163 -41.20 -46.83 -21.60
N GLU A 164 -42.35 -46.29 -22.06
CA GLU A 164 -42.91 -44.96 -21.85
C GLU A 164 -43.58 -44.71 -20.48
N LEU A 165 -43.59 -43.45 -20.03
CA LEU A 165 -44.74 -42.78 -19.40
C LEU A 165 -44.56 -41.24 -19.39
N GLN A 166 -45.64 -40.50 -19.16
CA GLN A 166 -45.73 -39.04 -19.43
C GLN A 166 -45.22 -38.14 -18.28
N PRO A 167 -44.76 -36.91 -18.58
CA PRO A 167 -44.64 -35.84 -17.58
C PRO A 167 -46.03 -35.36 -17.11
N ALA A 168 -46.20 -35.18 -15.79
CA ALA A 168 -47.48 -34.78 -15.19
C ALA A 168 -47.74 -33.26 -15.26
N LEU A 169 -49.02 -32.87 -15.31
CA LEU A 169 -49.46 -31.47 -15.17
C LEU A 169 -49.62 -31.07 -13.71
N SER A 170 -49.22 -29.84 -13.36
CA SER A 170 -49.96 -28.91 -12.48
C SER A 170 -49.21 -27.58 -12.30
N PRO A 171 -49.89 -26.48 -11.89
CA PRO A 171 -51.26 -26.07 -12.18
C PRO A 171 -51.28 -24.87 -13.16
N ALA A 172 -52.46 -24.49 -13.67
CA ALA A 172 -52.58 -23.42 -14.66
C ALA A 172 -52.87 -22.03 -14.03
N GLU A 173 -51.98 -21.07 -14.25
CA GLU A 173 -52.33 -19.64 -14.27
C GLU A 173 -52.61 -19.21 -15.74
N PRO A 174 -53.63 -18.36 -15.98
CA PRO A 174 -53.94 -17.86 -17.33
C PRO A 174 -52.94 -16.76 -17.73
N SER A 175 -51.73 -17.15 -18.11
CA SER A 175 -50.78 -16.25 -18.75
C SER A 175 -51.25 -15.92 -20.17
N GLU A 176 -51.99 -14.81 -20.29
CA GLU A 176 -52.36 -14.21 -21.59
C GLU A 176 -51.09 -13.70 -22.29
N ARG A 177 -50.42 -14.61 -23.01
CA ARG A 177 -49.30 -14.25 -23.89
C ARG A 177 -49.83 -13.32 -24.97
N PRO A 178 -49.17 -12.18 -25.24
CA PRO A 178 -49.58 -11.28 -26.31
C PRO A 178 -49.52 -12.03 -27.64
N ALA A 179 -50.62 -12.00 -28.38
CA ALA A 179 -50.80 -12.70 -29.65
C ALA A 179 -51.63 -11.85 -30.61
N PRO A 180 -51.45 -11.97 -31.93
CA PRO A 180 -52.25 -11.26 -32.92
C PRO A 180 -53.73 -11.70 -32.87
N HIS A 181 -54.64 -10.73 -32.82
CA HIS A 181 -56.08 -10.96 -32.85
C HIS A 181 -56.63 -10.74 -34.28
N VAL A 182 -57.27 -11.76 -34.84
CA VAL A 182 -57.96 -11.74 -36.15
C VAL A 182 -57.04 -11.35 -37.33
N VAL A 183 -56.29 -12.33 -37.84
CA VAL A 183 -55.43 -12.21 -39.04
C VAL A 183 -55.61 -13.47 -39.90
N SER A 184 -55.54 -13.37 -41.23
CA SER A 184 -55.59 -14.56 -42.09
C SER A 184 -54.25 -15.32 -42.13
N GLU A 185 -54.29 -16.62 -42.42
CA GLU A 185 -53.06 -17.44 -42.55
C GLU A 185 -52.18 -16.96 -43.72
N GLU A 186 -52.78 -16.43 -44.78
CA GLU A 186 -52.07 -15.85 -45.92
C GLU A 186 -51.28 -14.59 -45.52
N GLU A 187 -51.91 -13.64 -44.82
CA GLU A 187 -51.24 -12.44 -44.30
C GLU A 187 -50.14 -12.79 -43.29
N LEU A 188 -50.39 -13.71 -42.36
CA LEU A 188 -49.39 -14.19 -41.40
C LEU A 188 -48.18 -14.78 -42.12
N SER A 189 -48.41 -15.64 -43.12
CA SER A 189 -47.32 -16.25 -43.91
C SER A 189 -46.49 -15.21 -44.66
N LEU A 190 -47.14 -14.16 -45.21
CA LEU A 190 -46.47 -13.09 -45.96
C LEU A 190 -45.63 -12.22 -45.02
N VAL A 191 -46.20 -11.77 -43.89
CA VAL A 191 -45.48 -10.94 -42.92
C VAL A 191 -44.32 -11.72 -42.28
N GLN A 192 -44.54 -12.98 -41.91
CA GLN A 192 -43.49 -13.87 -41.42
C GLN A 192 -42.35 -14.01 -42.44
N THR A 193 -42.67 -14.27 -43.71
CA THR A 193 -41.65 -14.38 -44.79
C THR A 193 -40.87 -13.08 -44.98
N CYS A 194 -41.54 -11.93 -44.97
CA CYS A 194 -40.89 -10.62 -45.10
C CYS A 194 -39.96 -10.31 -43.91
N LEU A 195 -40.44 -10.50 -42.67
CA LEU A 195 -39.66 -10.25 -41.46
C LEU A 195 -38.48 -11.22 -41.33
N GLN A 196 -38.64 -12.50 -41.69
CA GLN A 196 -37.53 -13.46 -41.73
C GLN A 196 -36.48 -13.06 -42.77
N ARG A 197 -36.89 -12.64 -43.98
CA ARG A 197 -35.95 -12.18 -45.01
C ARG A 197 -35.19 -10.93 -44.54
N TRP A 198 -35.89 -9.91 -44.03
CA TRP A 198 -35.25 -8.71 -43.49
C TRP A 198 -34.34 -9.02 -42.31
N ARG A 199 -34.72 -9.95 -41.41
CA ARG A 199 -33.85 -10.35 -40.29
C ARG A 199 -32.55 -10.96 -40.78
N ASN A 200 -32.60 -11.84 -41.78
CA ASN A 200 -31.42 -12.45 -42.38
C ASN A 200 -30.56 -11.41 -43.12
N GLU A 201 -31.18 -10.49 -43.87
CA GLU A 201 -30.51 -9.36 -44.54
C GLU A 201 -29.77 -8.47 -43.52
N ILE A 202 -30.43 -8.07 -42.44
CA ILE A 202 -29.81 -7.22 -41.40
C ILE A 202 -28.76 -7.98 -40.58
N GLN A 203 -28.94 -9.28 -40.33
CA GLN A 203 -27.90 -10.10 -39.69
C GLN A 203 -26.63 -10.20 -40.55
N GLN A 204 -26.78 -10.30 -41.87
CA GLN A 204 -25.62 -10.27 -42.79
C GLN A 204 -24.98 -8.88 -42.83
N ASP A 205 -25.75 -7.79 -42.99
CA ASP A 205 -25.25 -6.40 -42.91
C ASP A 205 -24.42 -6.16 -41.64
N VAL A 206 -24.94 -6.59 -40.48
CA VAL A 206 -24.28 -6.46 -39.17
C VAL A 206 -23.00 -7.29 -39.09
N GLN A 207 -22.96 -8.47 -39.69
CA GLN A 207 -21.77 -9.33 -39.72
C GLN A 207 -20.70 -8.76 -40.66
N ASP A 208 -21.07 -8.38 -41.88
CA ASP A 208 -20.19 -7.76 -42.88
C ASP A 208 -19.56 -6.45 -42.34
N LEU A 209 -20.33 -5.67 -41.57
CA LEU A 209 -19.84 -4.48 -40.88
C LEU A 209 -18.84 -4.82 -39.76
N LYS A 210 -19.12 -5.83 -38.93
CA LYS A 210 -18.20 -6.29 -37.87
C LYS A 210 -16.88 -6.79 -38.46
N GLU A 211 -16.94 -7.63 -39.48
CA GLU A 211 -15.75 -8.15 -40.19
C GLU A 211 -14.97 -7.02 -40.88
N SER A 212 -15.68 -6.08 -41.52
CA SER A 212 -15.06 -4.88 -42.12
C SER A 212 -14.35 -3.99 -41.09
N ILE A 213 -14.91 -3.84 -39.89
CA ILE A 213 -14.29 -3.08 -38.79
C ILE A 213 -13.05 -3.83 -38.29
N ALA A 214 -13.17 -5.13 -37.99
CA ALA A 214 -12.07 -5.95 -37.50
C ALA A 214 -10.88 -6.00 -38.47
N GLY A 215 -11.13 -6.16 -39.77
CA GLY A 215 -10.09 -6.11 -40.81
C GLY A 215 -9.39 -4.76 -40.92
N ILE A 216 -10.08 -3.65 -40.61
CA ILE A 216 -9.47 -2.31 -40.55
C ILE A 216 -8.67 -2.11 -39.26
N SER A 217 -9.13 -2.62 -38.11
CA SER A 217 -8.34 -2.63 -36.85
C SER A 217 -7.01 -3.34 -37.05
N LEU A 218 -7.04 -4.57 -37.57
CA LEU A 218 -5.85 -5.37 -37.86
C LEU A 218 -4.90 -4.66 -38.83
N SER A 219 -5.44 -3.96 -39.84
CA SER A 219 -4.64 -3.17 -40.79
C SER A 219 -4.02 -1.90 -40.17
N ILE A 220 -4.63 -1.33 -39.13
CA ILE A 220 -4.09 -0.20 -38.36
C ILE A 220 -2.99 -0.68 -37.40
N GLU A 221 -3.19 -1.80 -36.72
CA GLU A 221 -2.22 -2.44 -35.83
C GLU A 221 -0.95 -2.84 -36.61
N GLN A 222 -1.13 -3.57 -37.71
CA GLN A 222 -0.02 -4.05 -38.56
C GLN A 222 0.67 -2.94 -39.39
N MET A 223 0.19 -1.68 -39.35
CA MET A 223 0.71 -0.57 -40.17
C MET A 223 2.22 -0.34 -40.05
N TYR A 224 2.78 -0.61 -38.87
CA TYR A 224 4.21 -0.48 -38.54
C TYR A 224 4.93 -1.82 -38.35
N CYS A 225 4.25 -2.96 -38.56
CA CYS A 225 4.85 -4.29 -38.58
C CYS A 225 5.54 -4.54 -39.92
N ASP A 226 6.51 -3.68 -40.24
CA ASP A 226 7.20 -3.58 -41.51
C ASP A 226 8.68 -3.89 -41.27
N PRO A 227 9.30 -4.85 -41.97
CA PRO A 227 10.73 -5.17 -41.77
C PRO A 227 11.66 -3.97 -41.95
N LEU A 228 11.28 -2.98 -42.77
CA LEU A 228 12.03 -1.73 -42.97
C LEU A 228 11.97 -0.79 -41.75
N LEU A 229 11.11 -1.08 -40.77
CA LEU A 229 10.93 -0.34 -39.51
C LEU A 229 11.30 -1.18 -38.28
N GLN A 230 12.12 -2.21 -38.46
CA GLN A 230 12.60 -3.10 -37.40
C GLN A 230 14.15 -3.18 -37.34
N GLN A 231 14.85 -2.14 -37.81
CA GLN A 231 16.31 -2.11 -37.93
C GLN A 231 17.01 -1.47 -36.71
N VAL A 232 16.29 -0.71 -35.88
CA VAL A 232 16.85 0.00 -34.71
C VAL A 232 16.15 -0.44 -33.41
N PRO A 233 16.38 -1.68 -32.94
CA PRO A 233 15.86 -2.19 -31.68
C PRO A 233 16.56 -1.58 -30.46
N TYR A 234 15.75 -1.27 -29.45
CA TYR A 234 16.15 -0.89 -28.10
C TYR A 234 15.45 -1.84 -27.12
N ARG A 235 16.23 -2.57 -26.31
CA ARG A 235 15.71 -3.47 -25.26
C ARG A 235 15.42 -2.67 -24.00
N LEU A 236 14.30 -2.94 -23.32
CA LEU A 236 14.03 -2.39 -22.00
C LEU A 236 15.03 -3.01 -21.00
N HIS A 237 15.68 -2.17 -20.20
CA HIS A 237 16.67 -2.60 -19.21
C HIS A 237 16.25 -2.26 -17.78
N ALA A 238 15.63 -1.09 -17.55
CA ALA A 238 15.11 -0.77 -16.23
C ALA A 238 13.76 -0.03 -16.30
N VAL A 239 12.95 -0.23 -15.26
CA VAL A 239 11.65 0.44 -15.05
C VAL A 239 11.62 0.92 -13.61
N LEU A 240 11.50 2.23 -13.40
CA LEU A 240 11.34 2.80 -12.07
C LEU A 240 9.85 3.05 -11.80
N VAL A 241 9.38 2.46 -10.71
CA VAL A 241 7.98 2.43 -10.28
C VAL A 241 7.82 3.29 -9.04
N HIS A 242 6.71 4.01 -8.97
CA HIS A 242 6.33 4.83 -7.83
C HIS A 242 4.92 4.48 -7.36
N GLU A 243 4.74 4.23 -6.07
CA GLU A 243 3.44 4.05 -5.41
C GLU A 243 3.22 5.13 -4.34
N GLY A 244 2.09 5.83 -4.38
CA GLY A 244 1.82 6.98 -3.51
C GLY A 244 1.49 8.26 -4.28
N GLN A 245 1.44 9.36 -3.54
CA GLN A 245 1.01 10.70 -3.96
C GLN A 245 2.19 11.53 -4.49
N ALA A 246 1.93 12.70 -5.08
CA ALA A 246 2.97 13.56 -5.67
C ALA A 246 4.07 13.98 -4.68
N ASN A 247 3.72 14.17 -3.40
CA ASN A 247 4.64 14.68 -2.37
C ASN A 247 5.30 13.59 -1.52
N ALA A 248 4.75 12.36 -1.52
CA ALA A 248 5.21 11.26 -0.69
C ALA A 248 4.73 9.91 -1.27
N GLY A 249 5.65 8.95 -1.34
CA GLY A 249 5.39 7.60 -1.81
C GLY A 249 6.65 6.75 -1.82
N HIS A 250 6.49 5.48 -2.17
CA HIS A 250 7.55 4.47 -2.21
C HIS A 250 8.05 4.24 -3.64
N TYR A 251 9.34 3.94 -3.78
CA TYR A 251 10.04 3.83 -5.05
C TYR A 251 10.82 2.53 -5.14
N TRP A 252 10.68 1.80 -6.25
CA TRP A 252 11.48 0.62 -6.56
C TRP A 252 11.82 0.55 -8.04
N ALA A 253 12.82 -0.28 -8.37
CA ALA A 253 13.23 -0.51 -9.75
C ALA A 253 13.10 -1.99 -10.12
N PHE A 254 12.51 -2.28 -11.27
CA PHE A 254 12.75 -3.54 -11.97
C PHE A 254 13.93 -3.34 -12.92
N ILE A 255 14.94 -4.20 -12.84
CA ILE A 255 16.11 -4.18 -13.74
C ILE A 255 16.27 -5.56 -14.38
N TYR A 256 16.50 -5.60 -15.69
CA TYR A 256 16.73 -6.83 -16.42
C TYR A 256 18.21 -7.20 -16.38
N ASP A 257 18.49 -8.32 -15.71
CA ASP A 257 19.83 -8.89 -15.61
C ASP A 257 20.15 -9.72 -16.86
N GLN A 258 21.14 -9.29 -17.63
CA GLN A 258 21.47 -9.91 -18.92
C GLN A 258 22.11 -11.32 -18.77
N PRO A 259 23.02 -11.57 -17.81
CA PRO A 259 23.58 -12.91 -17.58
C PRO A 259 22.51 -13.94 -17.18
N ARG A 260 21.70 -13.67 -16.15
CA ARG A 260 20.63 -14.59 -15.69
C ARG A 260 19.43 -14.62 -16.63
N ARG A 261 19.30 -13.60 -17.49
CA ARG A 261 18.18 -13.35 -18.41
C ARG A 261 16.83 -13.19 -17.69
N ARG A 262 16.86 -12.74 -16.42
CA ARG A 262 15.70 -12.56 -15.54
C ARG A 262 15.47 -11.09 -15.19
N TRP A 263 14.25 -10.77 -14.77
CA TRP A 263 13.98 -9.50 -14.10
C TRP A 263 14.31 -9.64 -12.61
N LEU A 264 14.96 -8.60 -12.06
CA LEU A 264 15.21 -8.46 -10.63
C LEU A 264 14.47 -7.21 -10.13
N LYS A 265 13.82 -7.34 -8.97
CA LYS A 265 13.10 -6.27 -8.28
C LYS A 265 13.98 -5.74 -7.15
N TYR A 266 14.48 -4.52 -7.32
CA TYR A 266 15.30 -3.79 -6.36
C TYR A 266 14.40 -2.88 -5.53
N ASN A 267 14.16 -3.27 -4.28
CA ASN A 267 13.24 -2.63 -3.35
C ASN A 267 13.95 -2.41 -2.00
N ASP A 268 14.63 -1.27 -1.87
CA ASP A 268 15.57 -0.95 -0.80
C ASP A 268 16.59 -2.08 -0.54
N ILE A 269 16.52 -2.72 0.63
CA ILE A 269 17.41 -3.83 1.04
C ILE A 269 17.02 -5.18 0.42
N LEU A 270 15.85 -5.27 -0.23
CA LEU A 270 15.34 -6.50 -0.83
C LEU A 270 15.60 -6.50 -2.33
N VAL A 271 16.47 -7.41 -2.78
CA VAL A 271 16.65 -7.73 -4.19
C VAL A 271 16.09 -9.13 -4.43
N THR A 272 14.94 -9.20 -5.11
CA THR A 272 14.27 -10.49 -5.41
C THR A 272 14.25 -10.77 -6.91
N GLU A 273 14.19 -12.04 -7.29
CA GLU A 273 13.79 -12.37 -8.66
C GLU A 273 12.33 -11.95 -8.92
N SER A 274 12.02 -11.63 -10.18
CA SER A 274 10.71 -11.20 -10.65
C SER A 274 10.45 -11.73 -12.06
N SER A 275 9.17 -11.82 -12.43
CA SER A 275 8.75 -12.12 -13.80
C SER A 275 8.40 -10.83 -14.57
N TRP A 276 8.15 -10.97 -15.88
CA TRP A 276 7.65 -9.86 -16.69
C TRP A 276 6.21 -9.50 -16.32
N GLU A 277 5.39 -10.50 -16.00
CA GLU A 277 3.98 -10.37 -15.63
C GLU A 277 3.80 -9.64 -14.29
N GLU A 278 4.77 -9.76 -13.37
CA GLU A 278 4.84 -8.92 -12.17
C GLU A 278 5.18 -7.46 -12.51
N LEU A 279 6.18 -7.25 -13.37
CA LEU A 279 6.57 -5.92 -13.82
C LEU A 279 5.37 -5.22 -14.49
N GLU A 280 4.67 -5.87 -15.43
CA GLU A 280 3.48 -5.32 -16.08
C GLU A 280 2.40 -4.92 -15.07
N ARG A 281 2.08 -5.81 -14.11
CA ARG A 281 1.06 -5.65 -13.07
C ARG A 281 1.30 -4.42 -12.18
N GLU A 282 2.55 -4.11 -11.86
CA GLU A 282 2.90 -2.97 -11.00
C GLU A 282 3.27 -1.70 -11.79
N SER A 283 3.71 -1.84 -13.05
CA SER A 283 4.27 -0.74 -13.83
C SER A 283 3.27 -0.07 -14.78
N PHE A 284 2.34 -0.82 -15.37
CA PHE A 284 1.41 -0.25 -16.36
C PHE A 284 0.39 0.70 -15.72
N GLY A 285 -0.04 0.41 -14.48
CA GLY A 285 -1.09 1.13 -13.76
C GLY A 285 -2.49 0.54 -13.97
N GLY A 286 -3.50 1.16 -13.37
CA GLY A 286 -4.92 0.81 -13.50
C GLY A 286 -5.45 -0.22 -12.50
N LEU A 287 -4.57 -0.99 -11.84
CA LEU A 287 -4.92 -2.04 -10.86
C LEU A 287 -4.44 -1.74 -9.43
N ARG A 288 -3.49 -0.82 -9.26
CA ARG A 288 -2.85 -0.46 -7.97
C ARG A 288 -2.48 1.03 -7.94
N ASN A 289 -2.03 1.49 -6.78
CA ASN A 289 -1.50 2.85 -6.61
C ASN A 289 -0.07 3.00 -7.16
N ALA A 290 0.61 1.88 -7.44
CA ALA A 290 1.85 1.79 -8.21
C ALA A 290 1.68 2.14 -9.69
N SER A 291 2.71 2.78 -10.26
CA SER A 291 2.85 3.00 -11.70
C SER A 291 4.29 3.34 -12.09
N ALA A 292 4.76 2.90 -13.25
CA ALA A 292 6.05 3.36 -13.79
C ALA A 292 6.02 4.85 -14.12
N TYR A 293 7.08 5.56 -13.69
CA TYR A 293 7.32 6.98 -13.99
C TYR A 293 8.56 7.20 -14.86
N CYS A 294 9.46 6.21 -14.96
CA CYS A 294 10.62 6.26 -15.85
C CYS A 294 10.92 4.88 -16.46
N LEU A 295 11.15 4.85 -17.78
CA LEU A 295 11.58 3.67 -18.51
C LEU A 295 12.99 3.90 -19.07
N MET A 296 13.89 2.95 -18.88
CA MET A 296 15.25 2.97 -19.42
C MET A 296 15.45 1.84 -20.43
N TYR A 297 15.72 2.21 -21.67
CA TYR A 297 16.03 1.28 -22.76
C TYR A 297 17.50 1.38 -23.17
N ILE A 298 18.11 0.26 -23.55
CA ILE A 298 19.47 0.17 -24.08
C ILE A 298 19.42 -0.29 -25.54
N SER A 299 20.25 0.31 -26.40
CA SER A 299 20.38 -0.12 -27.79
C SER A 299 20.92 -1.56 -27.87
N ASP A 300 20.28 -2.41 -28.68
CA ASP A 300 20.65 -3.83 -28.80
C ASP A 300 22.12 -4.03 -29.29
N GLN A 301 22.65 -3.03 -30.01
CA GLN A 301 24.05 -2.97 -30.45
C GLN A 301 25.05 -2.85 -29.29
N VAL A 302 24.62 -2.35 -28.13
CA VAL A 302 25.45 -2.18 -26.93
C VAL A 302 25.31 -3.38 -26.01
N SER A 303 24.11 -3.95 -25.86
CA SER A 303 23.92 -5.14 -25.02
C SER A 303 24.63 -6.38 -25.56
N ARG A 304 24.85 -6.49 -26.89
CA ARG A 304 25.65 -7.58 -27.49
C ARG A 304 27.12 -7.54 -27.09
N VAL A 305 27.70 -6.34 -26.97
CA VAL A 305 29.12 -6.16 -26.61
C VAL A 305 29.43 -6.67 -25.20
N GLY A 306 28.44 -6.71 -24.30
CA GLY A 306 28.53 -7.33 -22.98
C GLY A 306 27.94 -8.75 -22.89
N ALA A 307 27.67 -9.42 -24.02
CA ALA A 307 27.00 -10.73 -24.05
C ALA A 307 27.65 -11.76 -25.00
N ASP A 308 28.58 -11.35 -25.88
CA ASP A 308 29.38 -12.25 -26.71
C ASP A 308 30.68 -12.75 -26.02
N GLU A 309 30.97 -12.32 -24.77
CA GLU A 309 32.02 -12.92 -23.93
C GLU A 309 31.48 -14.15 -23.16
N ASP A 310 31.80 -15.35 -23.66
CA ASP A 310 31.50 -16.66 -23.05
C ASP A 310 32.39 -16.96 -21.81
N GLU A 311 32.44 -16.03 -20.85
CA GLU A 311 33.36 -16.06 -19.70
C GLU A 311 32.83 -16.78 -18.44
N GLY A 312 32.08 -17.87 -18.64
CA GLY A 312 31.83 -18.88 -17.60
C GLY A 312 30.87 -18.44 -16.47
N PRO A 313 30.97 -19.05 -15.27
CA PRO A 313 30.03 -18.78 -14.18
C PRO A 313 30.25 -17.40 -13.55
N GLU A 314 29.15 -16.68 -13.28
CA GLU A 314 29.08 -15.28 -12.81
C GLU A 314 30.10 -14.88 -11.74
N ALA A 315 30.37 -15.77 -10.77
CA ALA A 315 31.35 -15.55 -9.71
C ALA A 315 32.75 -15.19 -10.25
N LYS A 316 33.14 -15.70 -11.43
CA LYS A 316 34.40 -15.33 -12.09
C LYS A 316 34.38 -13.94 -12.69
N GLN A 317 33.26 -13.51 -13.28
CA GLN A 317 33.13 -12.17 -13.84
C GLN A 317 33.14 -11.12 -12.72
N PHE A 318 32.38 -11.34 -11.64
CA PHE A 318 32.43 -10.48 -10.45
C PHE A 318 33.85 -10.42 -9.86
N GLN A 319 34.52 -11.56 -9.73
CA GLN A 319 35.91 -11.62 -9.26
C GLN A 319 36.87 -10.84 -10.19
N LYS A 320 36.73 -10.98 -11.51
CA LYS A 320 37.50 -10.25 -12.54
C LYS A 320 37.26 -8.74 -12.48
N GLU A 321 36.04 -8.30 -12.20
CA GLU A 321 35.68 -6.89 -12.02
C GLU A 321 36.25 -6.32 -10.70
N VAL A 322 36.15 -7.05 -9.58
CA VAL A 322 36.82 -6.68 -8.32
C VAL A 322 38.34 -6.66 -8.49
N GLU A 323 38.91 -7.58 -9.27
CA GLU A 323 40.33 -7.59 -9.65
C GLU A 323 40.72 -6.45 -10.61
N ALA A 324 39.78 -5.79 -11.28
CA ALA A 324 40.02 -4.60 -12.10
C ALA A 324 39.99 -3.28 -11.29
N LEU A 325 39.46 -3.28 -10.06
CA LEU A 325 39.39 -2.08 -9.20
C LEU A 325 40.78 -1.55 -8.80
N SER A 326 40.84 -0.28 -8.35
CA SER A 326 42.07 0.31 -7.83
C SER A 326 42.51 -0.33 -6.49
N PRO A 327 43.80 -0.29 -6.12
CA PRO A 327 44.29 -0.87 -4.86
C PRO A 327 43.57 -0.32 -3.61
N GLU A 328 43.19 0.95 -3.64
CA GLU A 328 42.52 1.64 -2.53
C GLU A 328 41.08 1.13 -2.34
N LEU A 329 40.34 0.95 -3.45
CA LEU A 329 38.99 0.38 -3.41
C LEU A 329 39.02 -1.11 -3.01
N LYS A 330 40.03 -1.86 -3.46
CA LYS A 330 40.23 -3.25 -3.04
C LYS A 330 40.49 -3.35 -1.53
N HIS A 331 41.38 -2.52 -0.99
CA HIS A 331 41.63 -2.49 0.45
C HIS A 331 40.36 -2.13 1.23
N TYR A 332 39.59 -1.14 0.77
CA TYR A 332 38.33 -0.75 1.40
C TYR A 332 37.31 -1.91 1.44
N ILE A 333 37.12 -2.62 0.32
CA ILE A 333 36.22 -3.79 0.25
C ILE A 333 36.74 -4.94 1.12
N GLN A 334 38.05 -5.19 1.15
CA GLN A 334 38.66 -6.23 1.98
C GLN A 334 38.52 -5.93 3.49
N GLU A 335 38.67 -4.66 3.88
CA GLU A 335 38.49 -4.22 5.27
C GLU A 335 37.02 -4.33 5.72
N ASP A 336 36.06 -4.00 4.86
CA ASP A 336 34.63 -4.09 5.16
C ASP A 336 34.15 -5.55 5.21
N ASN A 337 34.59 -6.39 4.25
CA ASN A 337 34.33 -7.83 4.28
C ASN A 337 34.90 -8.50 5.54
N TRP A 338 36.14 -8.16 5.93
CA TRP A 338 36.75 -8.71 7.13
C TRP A 338 35.99 -8.30 8.41
N ARG A 339 35.44 -7.09 8.47
CA ARG A 339 34.55 -6.67 9.58
C ARG A 339 33.27 -7.49 9.60
N LEU A 340 32.67 -7.80 8.45
CA LEU A 340 31.49 -8.67 8.36
C LEU A 340 31.79 -10.11 8.78
N GLU A 341 32.97 -10.64 8.43
CA GLU A 341 33.46 -11.94 8.93
C GLU A 341 33.60 -11.93 10.46
N GLN A 342 34.18 -10.86 11.04
CA GLN A 342 34.26 -10.69 12.50
C GLN A 342 32.87 -10.54 13.16
N GLU A 343 31.92 -9.81 12.55
CA GLU A 343 30.54 -9.72 13.05
C GLU A 343 29.84 -11.09 13.07
N ALA A 344 30.18 -11.98 12.14
CA ALA A 344 29.67 -13.36 12.11
C ALA A 344 30.37 -14.26 13.15
N GLU A 345 31.70 -14.21 13.27
CA GLU A 345 32.45 -14.96 14.30
C GLU A 345 32.01 -14.56 15.72
N GLU A 346 31.86 -13.26 16.00
CA GLU A 346 31.32 -12.78 17.28
C GLU A 346 29.87 -13.25 17.52
N TRP A 347 29.04 -13.36 16.47
CA TRP A 347 27.66 -13.84 16.60
C TRP A 347 27.57 -15.34 16.90
N ASP A 348 28.43 -16.16 16.28
CA ASP A 348 28.52 -17.60 16.52
C ASP A 348 29.11 -17.90 17.91
N GLU A 349 30.12 -17.14 18.39
CA GLU A 349 30.56 -17.20 19.79
C GLU A 349 29.41 -16.85 20.75
N GLU A 350 28.70 -15.74 20.46
CA GLU A 350 27.55 -15.32 21.26
C GLU A 350 26.39 -16.33 21.24
N GLN A 351 26.19 -17.15 20.20
CA GLN A 351 25.21 -18.26 20.24
C GLN A 351 25.77 -19.48 20.98
N SER A 352 27.05 -19.79 20.79
CA SER A 352 27.72 -20.92 21.45
C SER A 352 27.65 -20.82 22.97
N CYS A 353 27.83 -19.61 23.53
CA CYS A 353 27.66 -19.38 24.97
C CYS A 353 26.21 -19.47 25.49
N LYS A 354 25.19 -19.54 24.61
CA LYS A 354 23.78 -19.75 24.98
C LYS A 354 23.36 -21.22 24.94
N ILE A 355 24.16 -22.10 24.34
CA ILE A 355 23.89 -23.54 24.24
C ILE A 355 24.64 -24.26 25.38
N PRO A 356 23.96 -24.94 26.32
CA PRO A 356 24.63 -25.70 27.37
C PRO A 356 25.47 -26.84 26.79
N GLN A 357 26.78 -26.84 27.05
CA GLN A 357 27.66 -27.96 26.69
C GLN A 357 27.36 -29.18 27.58
N MET A 358 26.61 -30.15 27.03
CA MET A 358 26.63 -31.52 27.53
C MET A 358 27.84 -32.25 26.95
N GLU A 359 28.84 -32.58 27.78
CA GLU A 359 29.91 -33.49 27.36
C GLU A 359 29.39 -34.92 27.14
N PRO A 360 29.94 -35.66 26.14
CA PRO A 360 29.52 -37.02 25.83
C PRO A 360 30.18 -38.07 26.73
N SER A 361 29.41 -39.06 27.18
CA SER A 361 29.89 -40.25 27.91
C SER A 361 28.96 -41.45 27.63
N PRO A 362 29.38 -42.72 27.84
CA PRO A 362 29.67 -43.56 26.68
C PRO A 362 28.77 -44.80 26.51
N THR A 363 28.80 -45.35 25.28
CA THR A 363 28.50 -46.74 24.89
C THR A 363 27.14 -47.35 25.28
N SER A 364 26.29 -47.56 24.27
CA SER A 364 25.93 -48.94 23.89
C SER A 364 25.50 -49.00 22.41
N GLU A 365 25.58 -50.19 21.81
CA GLU A 365 25.33 -50.42 20.39
C GLU A 365 23.85 -50.77 20.11
N LEU A 366 23.28 -50.31 18.99
CA LEU A 366 22.86 -51.17 17.85
C LEU A 366 21.93 -50.48 16.82
N GLN A 367 22.33 -50.57 15.55
CA GLN A 367 21.53 -50.89 14.36
C GLN A 367 20.26 -50.08 13.95
N ASP A 368 20.48 -49.30 12.87
CA ASP A 368 19.92 -49.51 11.52
C ASP A 368 18.64 -48.80 11.01
N LEU A 369 18.67 -48.60 9.68
CA LEU A 369 17.61 -48.21 8.71
C LEU A 369 17.10 -46.75 8.62
N SER A 370 17.11 -46.28 7.38
CA SER A 370 16.62 -45.01 6.84
C SER A 370 15.09 -44.89 6.78
N SER A 371 14.56 -43.67 6.67
CA SER A 371 13.62 -43.25 5.59
C SER A 371 13.28 -41.76 5.62
N GLU A 372 12.66 -41.26 4.55
CA GLU A 372 12.27 -39.86 4.30
C GLU A 372 11.05 -39.41 5.11
N SER A 373 10.95 -38.11 5.44
CA SER A 373 9.83 -37.21 5.05
C SER A 373 9.93 -35.83 5.76
N GLY A 374 9.26 -34.81 5.21
CA GLY A 374 9.13 -33.48 5.82
C GLY A 374 8.09 -33.43 6.97
N PRO A 375 7.77 -32.23 7.51
CA PRO A 375 7.16 -31.20 6.66
C PRO A 375 7.69 -29.76 6.89
N GLU A 376 7.06 -28.82 6.20
CA GLU A 376 7.24 -27.37 6.35
C GLU A 376 6.90 -26.88 7.77
N GLN A 377 7.64 -25.88 8.24
CA GLN A 377 7.09 -24.88 9.16
C GLN A 377 7.82 -23.53 9.01
N SER A 378 7.05 -22.45 9.17
CA SER A 378 7.44 -21.09 8.79
C SER A 378 8.57 -20.51 9.64
N LEU A 379 9.77 -20.43 9.07
CA LEU A 379 10.84 -19.57 9.60
C LEU A 379 10.60 -18.12 9.16
N VAL A 380 9.86 -17.37 9.97
CA VAL A 380 9.89 -15.91 9.93
C VAL A 380 11.30 -15.48 10.31
N CYS A 381 12.07 -15.00 9.34
CA CYS A 381 13.42 -14.50 9.58
C CYS A 381 13.31 -13.16 10.32
N GLU A 382 13.46 -13.19 11.64
CA GLU A 382 13.54 -11.98 12.45
C GLU A 382 14.79 -11.17 12.05
N GLN A 383 14.56 -9.92 11.63
CA GLN A 383 15.63 -8.95 11.44
C GLN A 383 16.39 -8.80 12.77
N SER A 384 17.73 -8.78 12.73
CA SER A 384 18.58 -8.73 13.93
C SER A 384 18.17 -7.62 14.89
N VAL A 385 17.44 -8.00 15.95
CA VAL A 385 16.88 -7.06 16.94
C VAL A 385 18.01 -6.63 17.88
N ARG A 386 18.73 -5.57 17.49
CA ARG A 386 19.64 -4.85 18.39
C ARG A 386 18.89 -4.51 19.68
N SER A 387 19.41 -4.95 20.83
CA SER A 387 18.73 -4.74 22.10
C SER A 387 18.61 -3.24 22.40
N LEU A 388 17.47 -2.82 22.96
CA LEU A 388 17.26 -1.43 23.38
C LEU A 388 18.34 -0.97 24.36
N SER A 389 18.91 -1.90 25.14
CA SER A 389 20.04 -1.63 26.04
C SER A 389 21.28 -1.11 25.33
N SER A 390 21.74 -1.73 24.23
CA SER A 390 22.89 -1.20 23.48
C SER A 390 22.57 0.13 22.78
N GLU A 391 21.33 0.35 22.31
CA GLU A 391 20.97 1.69 21.79
C GLU A 391 21.07 2.77 22.89
N HIS A 392 20.70 2.44 24.13
CA HIS A 392 20.80 3.34 25.27
C HIS A 392 22.24 3.52 25.77
N ALA A 393 23.05 2.46 25.83
CA ALA A 393 24.47 2.51 26.18
C ALA A 393 25.26 3.42 25.22
N ARG A 394 24.92 3.38 23.92
CA ARG A 394 25.51 4.27 22.90
C ARG A 394 25.27 5.76 23.17
N ILE A 395 24.16 6.14 23.83
CA ILE A 395 23.90 7.54 24.25
C ILE A 395 24.92 7.97 25.33
N ALA A 396 25.34 7.02 26.16
CA ALA A 396 26.26 7.22 27.28
C ALA A 396 27.75 7.04 26.93
N LYS A 397 28.08 6.74 25.66
CA LYS A 397 29.43 6.30 25.25
C LYS A 397 30.54 7.24 25.70
N GLU A 398 30.34 8.55 25.58
CA GLU A 398 31.38 9.55 25.91
C GLU A 398 31.60 9.67 27.43
N GLN A 399 30.52 9.68 28.21
CA GLN A 399 30.59 9.73 29.67
C GLN A 399 31.20 8.44 30.24
N THR A 400 30.80 7.28 29.69
CA THR A 400 31.34 5.96 30.06
C THR A 400 32.83 5.87 29.76
N ALA A 401 33.27 6.29 28.57
CA ALA A 401 34.68 6.33 28.21
C ALA A 401 35.49 7.29 29.11
N LYS A 402 34.88 8.40 29.55
CA LYS A 402 35.51 9.32 30.52
C LYS A 402 35.67 8.70 31.91
N ALA A 403 34.66 7.99 32.41
CA ALA A 403 34.77 7.24 33.68
C ALA A 403 35.87 6.16 33.61
N ILE A 404 36.01 5.46 32.47
CA ILE A 404 37.10 4.51 32.22
C ILE A 404 38.48 5.21 32.18
N ALA A 405 38.56 6.42 31.63
CA ALA A 405 39.82 7.18 31.58
C ALA A 405 40.27 7.68 32.96
N ASN A 406 39.33 8.01 33.85
CA ASN A 406 39.62 8.48 35.21
C ASN A 406 40.31 7.42 36.09
N THR A 407 40.00 6.12 35.90
CA THR A 407 40.49 5.03 36.77
C THR A 407 41.89 4.52 36.43
N ALA A 408 42.71 5.32 35.75
CA ALA A 408 44.08 4.98 35.38
C ALA A 408 44.95 4.55 36.58
N ASP A 409 44.92 5.34 37.66
CA ASP A 409 45.64 5.08 38.91
C ASP A 409 45.19 3.77 39.59
N ALA A 410 43.90 3.45 39.53
CA ALA A 410 43.33 2.23 40.10
C ALA A 410 43.71 0.98 39.29
N TYR A 411 43.66 1.11 37.96
CA TYR A 411 44.06 0.06 37.01
C TYR A 411 45.52 -0.35 37.19
N GLU A 412 46.42 0.63 37.36
CA GLU A 412 47.86 0.37 37.48
C GLU A 412 48.28 -0.16 38.87
N LYS A 413 47.56 0.19 39.94
CA LYS A 413 47.90 -0.22 41.31
C LYS A 413 47.18 -1.49 41.76
N ASN A 414 45.91 -1.65 41.38
CA ASN A 414 44.98 -2.64 41.92
C ASN A 414 44.37 -3.56 40.83
N GLY A 415 44.64 -3.31 39.55
CA GLY A 415 44.21 -4.16 38.43
C GLY A 415 42.80 -3.85 37.89
N VAL A 416 42.39 -4.68 36.93
CA VAL A 416 41.22 -4.44 36.06
C VAL A 416 39.90 -4.40 36.85
N GLU A 417 39.70 -5.31 37.81
CA GLU A 417 38.48 -5.38 38.60
C GLU A 417 38.29 -4.15 39.48
N ALA A 418 39.36 -3.66 40.09
CA ALA A 418 39.33 -2.45 40.90
C ALA A 418 38.98 -1.22 40.03
N ALA A 419 39.56 -1.12 38.83
CA ALA A 419 39.25 -0.05 37.88
C ALA A 419 37.80 -0.10 37.36
N LEU A 420 37.23 -1.30 37.15
CA LEU A 420 35.80 -1.44 36.83
C LEU A 420 34.93 -0.99 38.02
N CYS A 421 35.22 -1.46 39.24
CA CYS A 421 34.45 -1.08 40.43
C CYS A 421 34.49 0.42 40.72
N GLU A 422 35.64 1.07 40.51
CA GLU A 422 35.80 2.52 40.70
C GLU A 422 35.04 3.31 39.62
N ALA A 423 35.13 2.93 38.34
CA ALA A 423 34.42 3.59 37.25
C ALA A 423 32.89 3.41 37.37
N PHE A 424 32.44 2.21 37.78
CA PHE A 424 31.05 1.91 38.05
C PHE A 424 30.51 2.75 39.21
N HIS A 425 31.29 2.93 40.28
CA HIS A 425 30.90 3.75 41.42
C HIS A 425 30.90 5.26 41.09
N GLU A 426 31.87 5.77 40.34
CA GLU A 426 31.91 7.17 39.87
C GLU A 426 30.69 7.48 38.98
N GLU A 427 30.46 6.66 37.96
CA GLU A 427 29.38 6.86 36.99
C GLU A 427 27.99 6.68 37.64
N TYR A 428 27.80 5.67 38.48
CA TYR A 428 26.57 5.53 39.27
C TYR A 428 26.32 6.76 40.15
N SER A 429 27.35 7.26 40.85
CA SER A 429 27.22 8.43 41.73
C SER A 429 26.89 9.70 40.95
N ARG A 430 27.51 9.90 39.77
CA ARG A 430 27.23 11.00 38.85
C ARG A 430 25.78 10.97 38.36
N LEU A 431 25.31 9.80 37.92
CA LEU A 431 23.95 9.59 37.43
C LEU A 431 22.91 9.70 38.55
N TYR A 432 23.25 9.24 39.77
CA TYR A 432 22.40 9.40 40.95
C TYR A 432 22.22 10.87 41.34
N LEU A 433 23.28 11.68 41.32
CA LEU A 433 23.19 13.12 41.57
C LEU A 433 22.32 13.81 40.51
N LEU A 434 22.54 13.54 39.22
CA LEU A 434 21.69 14.06 38.14
C LEU A 434 20.23 13.62 38.26
N SER A 435 19.96 12.42 38.80
CA SER A 435 18.59 11.96 39.08
C SER A 435 17.86 12.79 40.14
N LYS A 436 18.57 13.58 40.95
CA LYS A 436 17.96 14.49 41.94
C LYS A 436 17.69 15.89 41.39
N GLU A 437 18.17 16.22 40.19
CA GLU A 437 17.84 17.49 39.54
C GLU A 437 16.38 17.50 39.06
N THR A 438 15.67 18.59 39.36
CA THR A 438 14.30 18.78 38.89
C THR A 438 14.30 19.18 37.41
N PRO A 439 13.58 18.46 36.52
CA PRO A 439 13.53 18.80 35.10
C PRO A 439 13.10 20.26 34.87
N THR A 440 13.85 20.95 34.01
CA THR A 440 13.56 22.33 33.61
C THR A 440 12.97 22.36 32.19
N PRO A 441 12.25 23.42 31.79
CA PRO A 441 11.74 23.54 30.41
C PRO A 441 12.82 23.62 29.31
N GLN A 442 14.11 23.71 29.69
CA GLN A 442 15.25 23.84 28.78
C GLN A 442 16.21 22.64 28.83
N ASN A 443 16.17 21.85 29.90
CA ASN A 443 16.99 20.66 30.13
C ASN A 443 16.24 19.68 31.04
N ASP A 444 16.01 18.47 30.54
CA ASP A 444 15.48 17.33 31.29
C ASP A 444 16.55 16.24 31.34
N ALA A 445 17.12 16.03 32.53
CA ALA A 445 18.22 15.09 32.74
C ALA A 445 17.87 13.65 32.31
N ARG A 446 16.58 13.27 32.31
CA ARG A 446 16.12 11.95 31.86
C ARG A 446 16.47 11.69 30.40
N LEU A 447 16.51 12.71 29.54
CA LEU A 447 16.85 12.56 28.12
C LEU A 447 18.35 12.37 27.87
N GLN A 448 19.20 12.63 28.88
CA GLN A 448 20.64 12.46 28.78
C GLN A 448 21.07 11.00 29.02
N HIS A 449 20.32 10.22 29.80
CA HIS A 449 20.74 8.87 30.20
C HIS A 449 19.59 7.99 30.70
N VAL A 450 19.55 6.73 30.25
CA VAL A 450 18.53 5.73 30.65
C VAL A 450 18.44 5.54 32.17
N LEU A 451 19.59 5.47 32.86
CA LEU A 451 19.60 5.29 34.32
C LEU A 451 19.04 6.50 35.08
N ILE A 452 19.07 7.72 34.53
CA ILE A 452 18.44 8.88 35.17
C ILE A 452 16.91 8.71 35.16
N TYR A 453 16.36 8.23 34.03
CA TYR A 453 14.95 7.87 33.91
C TYR A 453 14.56 6.70 34.84
N PHE A 454 15.40 5.67 34.99
CA PHE A 454 15.17 4.55 35.92
C PHE A 454 15.19 5.00 37.39
N LEU A 455 16.19 5.78 37.79
CA LEU A 455 16.35 6.27 39.16
C LEU A 455 15.25 7.26 39.58
N GLN A 456 14.75 8.10 38.66
CA GLN A 456 13.61 9.00 38.94
C GLN A 456 12.25 8.30 39.01
N ASN A 457 12.18 7.03 38.59
CA ASN A 457 10.97 6.20 38.59
C ASN A 457 11.03 4.99 39.53
N ASN A 458 12.08 4.90 40.36
CA ASN A 458 12.32 3.82 41.34
C ASN A 458 12.37 2.42 40.70
N ALA A 459 13.14 2.25 39.61
CA ALA A 459 13.43 0.94 39.06
C ALA A 459 14.17 0.04 40.07
N PRO A 460 14.04 -1.31 39.98
CA PRO A 460 14.79 -2.23 40.84
C PRO A 460 16.30 -2.00 40.73
N GLN A 461 17.02 -2.17 41.85
CA GLN A 461 18.47 -1.98 41.90
C GLN A 461 19.18 -2.92 40.92
N GLN A 462 18.71 -4.15 40.76
CA GLN A 462 19.26 -5.14 39.84
C GLN A 462 19.11 -4.72 38.37
N VAL A 463 17.99 -4.06 38.00
CA VAL A 463 17.78 -3.50 36.66
C VAL A 463 18.76 -2.36 36.41
N VAL A 464 18.97 -1.48 37.39
CA VAL A 464 19.92 -0.36 37.30
C VAL A 464 21.37 -0.86 37.20
N GLU A 465 21.76 -1.82 38.04
CA GLU A 465 23.11 -2.39 38.04
C GLU A 465 23.40 -3.19 36.77
N ARG A 466 22.45 -4.01 36.30
CA ARG A 466 22.56 -4.71 35.02
C ARG A 466 22.73 -3.74 33.85
N THR A 467 21.90 -2.70 33.75
CA THR A 467 22.00 -1.71 32.67
C THR A 467 23.31 -0.92 32.71
N LEU A 468 23.83 -0.58 33.90
CA LEU A 468 25.16 0.04 34.02
C LEU A 468 26.29 -0.92 33.62
N LEU A 469 26.16 -2.21 33.94
CA LEU A 469 27.15 -3.23 33.59
C LEU A 469 27.13 -3.53 32.07
N GLU A 470 25.96 -3.58 31.44
CA GLU A 470 25.82 -3.65 29.97
C GLU A 470 26.42 -2.41 29.28
N GLN A 471 26.28 -1.22 29.87
CA GLN A 471 26.93 0.01 29.41
C GLN A 471 28.47 -0.06 29.46
N PHE A 472 29.08 -0.71 30.47
CA PHE A 472 30.53 -0.96 30.51
C PHE A 472 30.98 -2.16 29.63
N ALA A 473 30.05 -3.00 29.17
CA ALA A 473 30.33 -4.17 28.32
C ALA A 473 30.18 -3.89 26.81
N ASP A 474 29.61 -2.75 26.41
CA ASP A 474 29.29 -2.39 25.04
C ASP A 474 30.55 -2.32 24.13
N LYS A 475 30.44 -2.89 22.92
CA LYS A 475 31.54 -3.02 21.94
C LYS A 475 32.12 -1.66 21.49
N ASN A 476 31.41 -0.55 21.68
CA ASN A 476 31.76 0.75 21.10
C ASN A 476 32.69 1.64 21.95
N LEU A 477 33.26 1.16 23.07
CA LEU A 477 34.07 1.98 24.02
C LEU A 477 35.50 2.29 23.52
N SER A 478 35.59 3.08 22.45
CA SER A 478 36.78 3.34 21.63
C SER A 478 37.57 4.60 22.03
N TYR A 479 38.47 4.51 23.02
CA TYR A 479 39.48 5.57 23.28
C TYR A 479 40.82 5.11 23.90
N ASP A 480 40.85 4.02 24.68
CA ASP A 480 42.08 3.46 25.26
C ASP A 480 42.07 1.94 25.11
N GLU A 481 42.64 1.46 23.99
CA GLU A 481 42.50 0.09 23.48
C GLU A 481 42.83 -1.01 24.49
N ARG A 482 43.68 -0.75 25.49
CA ARG A 482 44.03 -1.77 26.50
C ARG A 482 43.15 -1.65 27.74
N ARG A 483 42.96 -0.44 28.28
CA ARG A 483 42.16 -0.27 29.50
C ARG A 483 40.68 -0.53 29.26
N SER A 484 40.10 -0.01 28.18
CA SER A 484 38.67 -0.20 27.91
C SER A 484 38.34 -1.66 27.56
N ILE A 485 39.16 -2.32 26.71
CA ILE A 485 38.94 -3.74 26.37
C ILE A 485 39.09 -4.64 27.60
N SER A 486 40.06 -4.41 28.48
CA SER A 486 40.19 -5.19 29.72
C SER A 486 38.99 -5.00 30.66
N ILE A 487 38.55 -3.77 30.90
CA ILE A 487 37.37 -3.47 31.75
C ILE A 487 36.09 -4.07 31.14
N MET A 488 35.91 -3.93 29.82
CA MET A 488 34.79 -4.49 29.05
C MET A 488 34.73 -6.01 29.14
N LYS A 489 35.88 -6.72 29.10
CA LYS A 489 35.93 -8.17 29.27
C LYS A 489 35.50 -8.61 30.67
N VAL A 490 35.91 -7.89 31.72
CA VAL A 490 35.45 -8.16 33.10
C VAL A 490 33.96 -7.83 33.27
N ALA A 491 33.45 -6.76 32.65
CA ALA A 491 32.03 -6.44 32.65
C ALA A 491 31.18 -7.54 31.97
N ARG A 492 31.64 -8.09 30.84
CA ARG A 492 30.98 -9.23 30.18
C ARG A 492 31.01 -10.51 31.01
N ALA A 493 32.12 -10.84 31.65
CA ALA A 493 32.20 -11.99 32.57
C ALA A 493 31.15 -11.86 33.69
N LYS A 494 31.08 -10.69 34.35
CA LYS A 494 30.07 -10.42 35.37
C LYS A 494 28.63 -10.41 34.85
N LEU A 495 28.39 -10.07 33.58
CA LEU A 495 27.05 -10.20 32.96
C LEU A 495 26.67 -11.67 32.70
N SER A 496 27.64 -12.54 32.36
CA SER A 496 27.39 -13.97 32.20
C SER A 496 27.21 -14.72 33.53
N GLU A 497 27.60 -14.12 34.64
CA GLU A 497 27.37 -14.63 36.01
C GLU A 497 25.96 -14.29 36.55
N ILE A 498 25.25 -13.32 35.95
CA ILE A 498 23.89 -12.92 36.36
C ILE A 498 22.86 -13.89 35.77
N GLY A 499 22.24 -14.71 36.63
CA GLY A 499 21.24 -15.70 36.25
C GLY A 499 19.83 -15.12 36.07
N PRO A 500 18.88 -15.93 35.56
CA PRO A 500 17.47 -15.56 35.46
C PRO A 500 16.78 -15.44 36.83
N ASP A 501 17.37 -16.01 37.89
CA ASP A 501 16.90 -15.85 39.27
C ASP A 501 17.31 -14.50 39.90
N ASP A 502 18.32 -13.82 39.33
CA ASP A 502 18.84 -12.53 39.82
C ASP A 502 18.12 -11.31 39.21
N VAL A 503 17.61 -11.45 37.97
CA VAL A 503 16.94 -10.37 37.22
C VAL A 503 15.76 -10.92 36.42
N ASP A 504 14.55 -10.40 36.67
CA ASP A 504 13.41 -10.60 35.78
C ASP A 504 13.69 -9.92 34.43
N MET A 505 14.01 -10.73 33.41
CA MET A 505 14.35 -10.26 32.07
C MET A 505 13.14 -9.66 31.31
N GLU A 506 11.90 -9.93 31.73
CA GLU A 506 10.70 -9.30 31.17
C GLU A 506 10.40 -7.95 31.84
N GLU A 507 10.64 -7.80 33.15
CA GLU A 507 10.65 -6.48 33.78
C GLU A 507 11.77 -5.60 33.18
N TYR A 508 12.97 -6.16 33.02
CA TYR A 508 14.13 -5.50 32.41
C TYR A 508 13.81 -4.93 31.02
N LYS A 509 13.24 -5.74 30.11
CA LYS A 509 12.80 -5.31 28.77
C LYS A 509 11.81 -4.13 28.86
N ARG A 510 10.77 -4.26 29.70
CA ARG A 510 9.71 -3.23 29.86
C ARG A 510 10.25 -1.89 30.35
N TRP A 511 11.31 -1.88 31.17
CA TRP A 511 11.98 -0.66 31.59
C TRP A 511 12.66 0.05 30.42
N HIS A 512 13.36 -0.70 29.55
CA HIS A 512 13.97 -0.16 28.34
C HIS A 512 12.92 0.28 27.30
N GLU A 513 11.82 -0.45 27.14
CA GLU A 513 10.67 -0.05 26.30
C GLU A 513 10.05 1.27 26.76
N ASP A 514 9.80 1.43 28.07
CA ASP A 514 9.25 2.66 28.64
C ASP A 514 10.18 3.86 28.44
N TYR A 515 11.50 3.67 28.56
CA TYR A 515 12.46 4.74 28.28
C TYR A 515 12.50 5.13 26.78
N SER A 516 12.45 4.13 25.89
CA SER A 516 12.38 4.37 24.44
C SER A 516 11.09 5.12 24.07
N LEU A 517 9.95 4.74 24.66
CA LEU A 517 8.68 5.44 24.51
C LEU A 517 8.72 6.87 25.09
N PHE A 518 9.38 7.09 26.23
CA PHE A 518 9.59 8.42 26.81
C PHE A 518 10.43 9.33 25.90
N ARG A 519 11.51 8.82 25.31
CA ARG A 519 12.29 9.54 24.28
C ARG A 519 11.42 9.89 23.08
N LYS A 520 10.62 8.94 22.58
CA LYS A 520 9.71 9.11 21.43
C LYS A 520 8.63 10.17 21.68
N VAL A 521 8.00 10.16 22.86
CA VAL A 521 7.07 11.22 23.31
C VAL A 521 7.75 12.59 23.33
N SER A 522 8.97 12.65 23.86
CA SER A 522 9.74 13.90 23.98
C SER A 522 10.11 14.47 22.60
N ILE A 523 10.49 13.63 21.64
CA ILE A 523 10.72 14.02 20.25
C ILE A 523 9.43 14.58 19.63
N TYR A 524 8.31 13.85 19.72
CA TYR A 524 7.02 14.31 19.18
C TYR A 524 6.55 15.64 19.80
N LEU A 525 6.79 15.85 21.10
CA LEU A 525 6.51 17.15 21.72
C LEU A 525 7.40 18.25 21.17
N LEU A 526 8.73 18.05 21.10
CA LEU A 526 9.66 19.06 20.60
C LEU A 526 9.38 19.44 19.15
N THR A 527 9.21 18.46 18.25
CA THR A 527 8.82 18.69 16.85
C THR A 527 7.45 19.38 16.76
N GLY A 528 6.47 18.98 17.58
CA GLY A 528 5.16 19.64 17.64
C GLY A 528 5.26 21.12 18.06
N LEU A 529 6.11 21.44 19.04
CA LEU A 529 6.35 22.81 19.50
C LEU A 529 7.11 23.67 18.47
N GLU A 530 8.08 23.08 17.76
CA GLU A 530 8.82 23.74 16.68
C GLU A 530 7.87 24.10 15.52
N LEU A 531 7.06 23.14 15.08
CA LEU A 531 6.05 23.37 14.04
C LEU A 531 5.02 24.43 14.45
N TYR A 532 4.62 24.46 15.73
CA TYR A 532 3.74 25.52 16.26
C TYR A 532 4.38 26.92 16.14
N GLN A 533 5.67 27.06 16.49
CA GLN A 533 6.41 28.32 16.35
C GLN A 533 6.53 28.74 14.87
N ASN A 534 6.77 27.78 13.99
CA ASN A 534 6.79 27.95 12.53
C ASN A 534 5.41 28.12 11.89
N ARG A 535 4.33 28.27 12.68
CA ARG A 535 2.93 28.44 12.26
C ARG A 535 2.33 27.27 11.45
N LYS A 536 3.02 26.13 11.43
CA LYS A 536 2.61 24.85 10.82
C LYS A 536 1.64 24.12 11.75
N TYR A 537 0.46 24.71 11.93
CA TYR A 537 -0.50 24.29 12.96
C TYR A 537 -1.11 22.90 12.70
N GLN A 538 -1.25 22.50 11.42
CA GLN A 538 -1.76 21.19 11.02
C GLN A 538 -0.78 20.08 11.41
N GLU A 539 0.47 20.19 10.95
CA GLU A 539 1.50 19.20 11.27
C GLU A 539 1.80 19.18 12.78
N SER A 540 1.85 20.36 13.41
CA SER A 540 2.03 20.52 14.86
C SER A 540 0.96 19.76 15.66
N LEU A 541 -0.33 19.90 15.29
CA LEU A 541 -1.43 19.22 15.96
C LEU A 541 -1.26 17.69 15.91
N THR A 542 -0.92 17.14 14.73
CA THR A 542 -0.70 15.70 14.55
C THR A 542 0.40 15.16 15.47
N TYR A 543 1.56 15.82 15.54
CA TYR A 543 2.63 15.42 16.45
C TYR A 543 2.23 15.54 17.93
N LEU A 544 1.50 16.59 18.31
CA LEU A 544 1.02 16.80 19.69
C LEU A 544 -0.05 15.77 20.10
N VAL A 545 -0.87 15.28 19.17
CA VAL A 545 -1.83 14.19 19.41
C VAL A 545 -1.11 12.87 19.64
N TYR A 546 -0.13 12.51 18.81
CA TYR A 546 0.68 11.30 19.03
C TYR A 546 1.52 11.38 20.32
N ALA A 547 2.08 12.55 20.64
CA ALA A 547 2.74 12.80 21.90
C ALA A 547 1.78 12.56 23.08
N TYR A 548 0.57 13.12 23.05
CA TYR A 548 -0.43 12.92 24.11
C TYR A 548 -0.80 11.45 24.30
N GLN A 549 -1.23 10.77 23.24
CA GLN A 549 -1.66 9.36 23.29
C GLN A 549 -0.56 8.41 23.80
N SER A 550 0.70 8.69 23.43
CA SER A 550 1.85 7.90 23.89
C SER A 550 2.26 8.26 25.33
N ASN A 551 2.10 9.53 25.73
CA ASN A 551 2.41 10.01 27.08
C ASN A 551 1.45 9.46 28.13
N THR A 552 0.15 9.37 27.82
CA THR A 552 -0.85 8.79 28.75
C THR A 552 -0.49 7.34 29.14
N LYS A 553 0.07 6.55 28.21
CA LYS A 553 0.53 5.17 28.48
C LYS A 553 1.68 5.11 29.50
N LEU A 554 2.54 6.13 29.52
CA LEU A 554 3.63 6.26 30.49
C LEU A 554 3.11 6.76 31.84
N LEU A 555 2.26 7.79 31.84
CA LEU A 555 1.71 8.40 33.06
C LEU A 555 0.85 7.42 33.87
N LEU A 556 0.12 6.51 33.21
CA LEU A 556 -0.59 5.39 33.85
C LEU A 556 0.34 4.47 34.67
N LYS A 557 1.63 4.41 34.35
CA LYS A 557 2.67 3.66 35.06
C LYS A 557 3.48 4.53 36.05
N GLY A 558 3.16 5.81 36.19
CA GLY A 558 3.78 6.73 37.15
C GLY A 558 3.98 8.15 36.60
N THR A 559 3.77 9.17 37.44
CA THR A 559 3.85 10.60 37.07
C THR A 559 5.20 11.01 36.48
N ASN A 560 6.29 10.36 36.92
CA ASN A 560 7.66 10.67 36.50
C ASN A 560 8.11 9.88 35.26
N ARG A 561 7.26 9.01 34.70
CA ARG A 561 7.54 8.29 33.44
C ARG A 561 7.19 9.12 32.20
N GLY A 562 6.26 10.06 32.34
CA GLY A 562 5.81 10.92 31.24
C GLY A 562 6.53 12.28 31.16
N VAL A 563 6.19 13.02 30.11
CA VAL A 563 6.39 14.48 30.00
C VAL A 563 5.14 15.19 30.54
N SER A 564 5.24 16.49 30.85
CA SER A 564 4.12 17.30 31.36
C SER A 564 2.88 17.26 30.44
N GLU A 565 1.83 16.56 30.86
CA GLU A 565 0.58 16.43 30.11
C GLU A 565 -0.12 17.76 29.90
N SER A 566 -0.10 18.65 30.91
CA SER A 566 -0.68 19.99 30.81
C SER A 566 0.03 20.86 29.77
N LEU A 567 1.32 20.64 29.51
CA LEU A 567 2.07 21.31 28.44
C LEU A 567 1.61 20.79 27.06
N ILE A 568 1.49 19.47 26.88
CA ILE A 568 1.03 18.86 25.63
C ILE A 568 -0.41 19.33 25.33
N ALA A 569 -1.31 19.25 26.31
CA ALA A 569 -2.70 19.66 26.19
C ALA A 569 -2.85 21.16 25.89
N LEU A 570 -2.04 22.03 26.53
CA LEU A 570 -2.02 23.47 26.26
C LEU A 570 -1.69 23.78 24.79
N TYR A 571 -0.68 23.13 24.22
CA TYR A 571 -0.31 23.36 22.82
C TYR A 571 -1.26 22.67 21.84
N ARG A 572 -1.81 21.49 22.16
CA ARG A 572 -2.91 20.86 21.40
C ARG A 572 -4.10 21.82 21.27
N ARG A 573 -4.56 22.40 22.38
CA ARG A 573 -5.63 23.43 22.39
C ARG A 573 -5.29 24.65 21.56
N LYS A 574 -4.06 25.17 21.66
CA LYS A 574 -3.62 26.32 20.85
C LYS A 574 -3.60 26.02 19.35
N CYS A 575 -3.19 24.83 18.94
CA CYS A 575 -3.23 24.40 17.54
C CYS A 575 -4.68 24.32 17.04
N LEU A 576 -5.57 23.67 17.80
CA LEU A 576 -6.98 23.54 17.45
C LEU A 576 -7.68 24.89 17.32
N LEU A 577 -7.49 25.81 18.27
CA LEU A 577 -8.06 27.15 18.18
C LEU A 577 -7.52 27.94 16.98
N LYS A 578 -6.25 27.75 16.59
CA LYS A 578 -5.66 28.39 15.40
C LYS A 578 -6.10 27.77 14.08
N LEU A 579 -6.22 26.45 14.00
CA LEU A 579 -6.81 25.78 12.83
C LEU A 579 -8.29 26.15 12.68
N ASN A 580 -9.03 26.25 13.79
CA ASN A 580 -10.41 26.70 13.80
C ASN A 580 -10.53 28.18 13.38
N GLU A 581 -9.59 29.04 13.74
CA GLU A 581 -9.52 30.41 13.21
C GLU A 581 -9.32 30.45 11.69
N VAL A 582 -8.42 29.60 11.16
CA VAL A 582 -8.11 29.48 9.73
C VAL A 582 -9.31 28.90 8.96
N ALA A 583 -9.81 27.72 9.34
CA ALA A 583 -10.96 27.08 8.70
C ALA A 583 -12.18 27.99 8.64
N ALA A 584 -12.50 28.67 9.76
CA ALA A 584 -13.60 29.63 9.84
C ALA A 584 -13.25 31.04 9.30
N SER A 585 -12.11 31.22 8.63
CA SER A 585 -11.83 32.37 7.76
C SER A 585 -11.93 31.98 6.28
N LEU A 586 -11.41 30.79 5.92
CA LEU A 586 -11.54 30.19 4.60
C LEU A 586 -13.02 29.97 4.23
N PHE A 587 -13.83 29.44 5.16
CA PHE A 587 -15.28 29.27 5.01
C PHE A 587 -16.06 30.58 4.77
N VAL A 588 -15.52 31.72 5.17
CA VAL A 588 -16.18 33.04 5.06
C VAL A 588 -15.67 33.83 3.83
N SER A 589 -14.75 33.26 3.04
CA SER A 589 -14.15 33.93 1.88
C SER A 589 -15.03 34.01 0.63
N CYS A 590 -16.15 33.28 0.59
CA CYS A 590 -17.04 33.12 -0.57
C CYS A 590 -16.40 32.51 -1.83
N GLU A 591 -15.16 31.99 -1.75
CA GLU A 591 -14.50 31.27 -2.84
C GLU A 591 -14.60 29.75 -2.60
N GLU A 592 -15.21 29.02 -3.55
CA GLU A 592 -15.54 27.59 -3.42
C GLU A 592 -14.33 26.72 -2.99
N ALA A 593 -13.14 26.98 -3.55
CA ALA A 593 -11.92 26.27 -3.21
C ALA A 593 -11.50 26.47 -1.74
N HIS A 594 -11.56 27.71 -1.23
CA HIS A 594 -11.26 28.02 0.17
C HIS A 594 -12.36 27.48 1.10
N VAL A 595 -13.64 27.52 0.71
CA VAL A 595 -14.72 26.91 1.49
C VAL A 595 -14.49 25.39 1.63
N SER A 596 -14.09 24.72 0.55
CA SER A 596 -13.71 23.30 0.54
C SER A 596 -12.52 23.00 1.47
N GLU A 597 -11.43 23.79 1.38
CA GLU A 597 -10.27 23.68 2.28
C GLU A 597 -10.63 23.86 3.76
N GLY A 598 -11.47 24.87 4.07
CA GLY A 598 -11.96 25.12 5.42
C GLY A 598 -12.81 23.97 5.99
N VAL A 599 -13.60 23.30 5.13
CA VAL A 599 -14.41 22.13 5.51
C VAL A 599 -13.54 20.86 5.66
N SER A 600 -12.50 20.68 4.84
CA SER A 600 -11.49 19.62 5.00
C SER A 600 -10.77 19.74 6.35
N ILE A 601 -10.23 20.92 6.68
CA ILE A 601 -9.57 21.19 7.97
C ILE A 601 -10.52 20.89 9.16
N LEU A 602 -11.80 21.23 9.02
CA LEU A 602 -12.82 20.94 10.05
C LEU A 602 -13.04 19.43 10.22
N ASN A 603 -13.25 18.70 9.12
CA ASN A 603 -13.61 17.28 9.14
C ASN A 603 -12.43 16.34 9.44
N GLU A 604 -11.23 16.64 8.94
CA GLU A 604 -10.06 15.75 9.02
C GLU A 604 -9.21 15.99 10.28
N LEU A 605 -9.21 17.21 10.83
CA LEU A 605 -8.32 17.60 11.93
C LEU A 605 -9.09 18.00 13.18
N ILE A 606 -10.00 18.96 13.07
CA ILE A 606 -10.68 19.55 14.24
C ILE A 606 -11.65 18.54 14.87
N ILE A 607 -12.56 17.97 14.08
CA ILE A 607 -13.57 17.02 14.58
C ILE A 607 -12.95 15.75 15.19
N PRO A 608 -11.96 15.08 14.56
CA PRO A 608 -11.31 13.90 15.17
C PRO A 608 -10.55 14.24 16.46
N CYS A 609 -9.88 15.39 16.52
CA CYS A 609 -9.19 15.83 17.74
C CYS A 609 -10.17 16.20 18.87
N MET A 610 -11.34 16.76 18.55
CA MET A 610 -12.41 16.98 19.53
C MET A 610 -12.93 15.66 20.13
N HIS A 611 -13.07 14.60 19.33
CA HIS A 611 -13.41 13.27 19.84
C HIS A 611 -12.32 12.72 20.77
N LEU A 612 -11.03 12.90 20.44
CA LEU A 612 -9.90 12.50 21.30
C LEU A 612 -9.80 13.31 22.60
N MET A 613 -10.41 14.49 22.68
CA MET A 613 -10.56 15.28 23.91
C MET A 613 -11.76 14.85 24.77
N ASN A 614 -12.74 14.15 24.20
CA ASN A 614 -14.01 13.80 24.83
C ASN A 614 -13.96 12.49 25.64
N ASN A 615 -12.84 12.22 26.32
CA ASN A 615 -12.69 11.08 27.22
C ASN A 615 -13.25 11.39 28.62
N PHE A 616 -13.39 10.37 29.48
CA PHE A 616 -14.13 10.45 30.76
C PHE A 616 -13.72 11.57 31.74
N GLU A 617 -12.51 12.13 31.63
CA GLU A 617 -12.04 13.28 32.42
C GLU A 617 -11.62 14.44 31.49
N ILE A 618 -12.59 15.17 30.94
CA ILE A 618 -12.34 16.33 30.08
C ILE A 618 -11.86 17.50 30.96
N SER A 619 -10.67 18.08 30.68
CA SER A 619 -10.22 19.27 31.41
C SER A 619 -11.14 20.47 31.09
N LYS A 620 -11.33 21.38 32.06
CA LYS A 620 -12.20 22.55 31.85
C LYS A 620 -11.70 23.38 30.67
N GLU A 621 -10.38 23.52 30.52
CA GLU A 621 -9.76 24.25 29.43
C GLU A 621 -9.96 23.57 28.05
N ASP A 622 -10.11 22.24 28.01
CA ASP A 622 -10.52 21.52 26.79
C ASP A 622 -12.00 21.75 26.46
N LEU A 623 -12.88 21.76 27.47
CA LEU A 623 -14.31 22.12 27.32
C LEU A 623 -14.48 23.57 26.84
N ASP A 624 -13.84 24.55 27.51
CA ASP A 624 -13.91 25.97 27.16
C ASP A 624 -13.41 26.20 25.71
N ALA A 625 -12.38 25.46 25.27
CA ALA A 625 -11.92 25.50 23.88
C ALA A 625 -12.92 24.89 22.88
N ILE A 626 -13.54 23.74 23.22
CA ILE A 626 -14.60 23.12 22.42
C ILE A 626 -15.82 24.06 22.29
N GLU A 627 -16.23 24.72 23.38
CA GLU A 627 -17.33 25.67 23.37
C GLU A 627 -17.03 26.88 22.47
N VAL A 628 -15.81 27.44 22.51
CA VAL A 628 -15.39 28.53 21.62
C VAL A 628 -15.45 28.13 20.14
N MET A 629 -15.03 26.91 19.79
CA MET A 629 -15.13 26.40 18.42
C MET A 629 -16.59 26.20 18.00
N ARG A 630 -17.38 25.46 18.80
CA ARG A 630 -18.81 25.19 18.56
C ARG A 630 -19.60 26.48 18.38
N ASN A 631 -19.47 27.43 19.30
CA ASN A 631 -20.22 28.68 19.29
C ASN A 631 -19.88 29.54 18.05
N ARG A 632 -18.64 29.47 17.54
CA ARG A 632 -18.26 30.15 16.27
C ARG A 632 -18.96 29.54 15.07
N TRP A 633 -18.96 28.21 14.90
CA TRP A 633 -19.64 27.56 13.77
C TRP A 633 -21.16 27.69 13.84
N CYS A 634 -21.75 27.57 15.03
CA CYS A 634 -23.18 27.87 15.23
C CYS A 634 -23.55 29.32 14.87
N SER A 635 -22.62 30.27 14.96
CA SER A 635 -22.88 31.67 14.56
C SER A 635 -22.97 31.90 13.05
N TYR A 636 -22.57 30.93 12.22
CA TYR A 636 -22.77 30.96 10.76
C TYR A 636 -24.13 30.35 10.35
N LEU A 637 -24.59 29.30 11.05
CA LEU A 637 -25.90 28.67 10.83
C LEU A 637 -27.11 29.60 11.10
N GLY A 638 -26.88 30.75 11.74
CA GLY A 638 -27.89 31.76 12.05
C GLY A 638 -27.77 33.06 11.22
N ARG A 639 -27.12 33.03 10.05
CA ARG A 639 -27.03 34.17 9.13
C ARG A 639 -27.82 33.88 7.85
N GLU A 640 -28.73 34.78 7.50
CA GLU A 640 -29.56 34.68 6.29
C GLU A 640 -28.84 35.19 5.03
N ASP A 641 -27.64 35.78 5.18
CA ASP A 641 -26.84 36.42 4.11
C ASP A 641 -25.67 35.52 3.60
N MET A 642 -25.86 34.20 3.47
CA MET A 642 -24.83 33.24 3.03
C MET A 642 -25.31 32.38 1.84
N ASP A 643 -25.90 33.03 0.84
CA ASP A 643 -26.17 32.50 -0.52
C ASP A 643 -24.98 32.80 -1.47
#